data_AF-A0A3D5VD58-F1
#
_entry.id   AF-A0A3D5VD58-F1
#
_cell.length_a   1.000
_cell.length_b   1.000
_cell.length_c   1.000
_cell.angle_alpha   90.00
_cell.angle_beta   90.00
_cell.angle_gamma   90.00
#
_symmetry.space_group_name_H-M   'P 1'
#
loop_
_entity.id
_entity.type
_entity.pdbx_description
1 polymer ?
#
loop_
_entity_poly.entity_id
_entity_poly.type
_entity_poly.pdbx_seq_one_letter_code
_entity_poly.pdbx_strand_id
1 'polypeptide(L)'
;MKFSIEKKDLQENIHYLYNIVPSKNTMPILTNYLIEADAQENKLKFTATDLEITVIVEFSANIISGGKAAVSARNLNEIINMLPDAMIHFMQEEELLKIKCEKSNFNLLCAETNQFPLVPQKDLSNTFKMDAKMFKKMIDSTHFAVSTEINRPIFTGIYWKISAEDQLMVATDGKKIAEFKLFNNSEIAEPVEQIIPTKGLLFLDKIIEDEKPEIDVLLERNRVMFGYGNYTIFSHIIEGRFPDYTKAIPTNNNNVLVIDKNILREAVKRVSLLASEETFKVKFSVNDEQLQINSTKREEGEATEIIEDFKYSGESLVIAFNYRYLLAILGVIDTAEVEIRMGKSNEPVLFFNTEKDEKYQAKYLLMPLRLSQLEILSLKLENYRNYLNFKINFPSEGAIITGRNGIGKTNILEAIAYSAFGKSTQQANDSELINFSKAFFRIEAKIMIENKQHLFEIAVDNKKKIIKIDKATIERISELYHYFKVVYLSPNDIQIVSGSPSHRRNFLDQAISQQSFSYIELLRNYNRILKQRNALLKEEFNKAEKHSWDREFAQYAAQIIEARLDYLKLFEQHLSSLYAIIGKGEELKLEYKYSFNLEENGSIWKNFSNYLEEIYEQELYYQRSLCGPHLDDIEIYLNNHSARKFGSQGQKRSLAVAIRLAQAQLIENKTDQPVLIFDDVLADLDKNRSARIIELLQNRYQIFIATPNIEHYQNFSLEIIDLENKNEIN
;
A
#
# COMPACT_ATOMS: atom_id res chain seq x y z
N MET A 1 -39.19 27.63 -35.87
CA MET A 1 -39.47 26.43 -35.06
C MET A 1 -40.53 26.74 -34.01
N LYS A 2 -41.59 25.91 -33.90
CA LYS A 2 -42.64 26.02 -32.89
C LYS A 2 -43.24 24.65 -32.59
N PHE A 3 -43.21 24.24 -31.32
CA PHE A 3 -43.73 22.94 -30.88
C PHE A 3 -44.21 22.98 -29.42
N SER A 4 -44.95 21.95 -29.00
CA SER A 4 -45.35 21.76 -27.61
C SER A 4 -45.27 20.31 -27.18
N ILE A 5 -44.89 20.09 -25.92
CA ILE A 5 -44.70 18.75 -25.33
C ILE A 5 -45.00 18.79 -23.82
N GLU A 6 -45.47 17.68 -23.25
CA GLU A 6 -45.63 17.55 -21.79
C GLU A 6 -44.27 17.62 -21.11
N LYS A 7 -44.20 18.27 -19.94
CA LYS A 7 -42.95 18.37 -19.17
C LYS A 7 -42.35 16.99 -18.90
N LYS A 8 -43.18 16.04 -18.43
CA LYS A 8 -42.76 14.68 -18.09
C LYS A 8 -42.10 13.97 -19.27
N ASP A 9 -42.76 13.96 -20.42
CA ASP A 9 -42.23 13.35 -21.65
C ASP A 9 -40.89 13.97 -22.07
N LEU A 10 -40.79 15.30 -22.03
CA LEU A 10 -39.54 15.98 -22.39
C LEU A 10 -38.42 15.61 -21.42
N GLN A 11 -38.69 15.60 -20.11
CA GLN A 11 -37.71 15.24 -19.09
C GLN A 11 -37.22 13.81 -19.26
N GLU A 12 -38.12 12.84 -19.40
CA GLU A 12 -37.77 11.42 -19.55
C GLU A 12 -36.83 11.20 -20.76
N ASN A 13 -37.08 11.88 -21.87
CA ASN A 13 -36.28 11.71 -23.09
C ASN A 13 -34.92 12.43 -23.08
N ILE A 14 -34.75 13.54 -22.36
CA ILE A 14 -33.48 14.30 -22.39
C ILE A 14 -32.68 14.19 -21.09
N HIS A 15 -33.18 13.51 -20.06
CA HIS A 15 -32.58 13.44 -18.72
C HIS A 15 -31.10 13.03 -18.78
N TYR A 16 -30.80 11.93 -19.45
CA TYR A 16 -29.44 11.41 -19.53
C TYR A 16 -28.57 12.16 -20.54
N LEU A 17 -29.18 12.82 -21.54
CA LEU A 17 -28.48 13.50 -22.63
C LEU A 17 -27.53 14.59 -22.13
N TYR A 18 -27.85 15.23 -21.00
CA TYR A 18 -27.02 16.26 -20.39
C TYR A 18 -25.62 15.74 -19.99
N ASN A 19 -25.48 14.45 -19.69
CA ASN A 19 -24.19 13.84 -19.31
C ASN A 19 -23.16 13.83 -20.45
N ILE A 20 -23.60 14.02 -21.70
CA ILE A 20 -22.71 14.11 -22.85
C ILE A 20 -22.09 15.50 -22.96
N VAL A 21 -22.84 16.52 -22.50
CA VAL A 21 -22.47 17.93 -22.61
C VAL A 21 -21.23 18.21 -21.75
N PRO A 22 -20.14 18.74 -22.34
CA PRO A 22 -18.91 19.04 -21.60
C PRO A 22 -19.12 20.21 -20.64
N SER A 23 -18.60 20.09 -19.41
CA SER A 23 -18.70 21.13 -18.37
C SER A 23 -17.72 22.30 -18.57
N LYS A 24 -16.61 22.06 -19.28
CA LYS A 24 -15.64 23.06 -19.74
C LYS A 24 -15.16 22.64 -21.13
N ASN A 25 -15.28 23.53 -22.12
CA ASN A 25 -14.81 23.25 -23.48
C ASN A 25 -14.30 24.54 -24.15
N THR A 26 -13.34 24.40 -25.06
CA THR A 26 -12.81 25.50 -25.89
C THR A 26 -13.81 25.98 -26.94
N MET A 27 -14.76 25.12 -27.34
CA MET A 27 -15.86 25.46 -28.25
C MET A 27 -17.18 25.62 -27.47
N PRO A 28 -17.65 26.86 -27.18
CA PRO A 28 -18.86 27.09 -26.38
C PRO A 28 -20.12 26.44 -26.94
N ILE A 29 -20.23 26.30 -28.26
CA ILE A 29 -21.36 25.66 -28.95
C ILE A 29 -21.59 24.20 -28.49
N LEU A 30 -20.55 23.51 -28.02
CA LEU A 30 -20.65 22.13 -27.51
C LEU A 30 -21.38 22.06 -26.15
N THR A 31 -21.54 23.19 -25.45
CA THR A 31 -22.34 23.27 -24.22
C THR A 31 -23.85 23.39 -24.49
N ASN A 32 -24.24 23.47 -25.77
CA ASN A 32 -25.61 23.58 -26.23
C ASN A 32 -26.17 22.23 -26.67
N TYR A 33 -27.49 22.09 -26.58
CA TYR A 33 -28.22 21.12 -27.39
C TYR A 33 -28.54 21.70 -28.75
N LEU A 34 -28.41 20.90 -29.80
CA LEU A 34 -29.05 21.15 -31.08
C LEU A 34 -30.44 20.52 -31.09
N ILE A 35 -31.46 21.34 -31.24
CA ILE A 35 -32.86 20.96 -31.32
C ILE A 35 -33.30 21.07 -32.77
N GLU A 36 -33.84 20.00 -33.34
CA GLU A 36 -34.40 19.97 -34.69
C GLU A 36 -35.85 19.49 -34.62
N ALA A 37 -36.78 20.30 -35.11
CA ALA A 37 -38.20 19.95 -35.19
C ALA A 37 -38.59 19.69 -36.64
N ASP A 38 -39.12 18.49 -36.90
CA ASP A 38 -39.68 18.11 -38.20
C ASP A 38 -41.20 18.08 -38.14
N ALA A 39 -41.84 19.01 -38.86
CA ALA A 39 -43.29 19.12 -38.90
C ALA A 39 -43.97 18.07 -39.80
N GLN A 40 -43.24 17.45 -40.73
CA GLN A 40 -43.78 16.39 -41.60
C GLN A 40 -43.86 15.07 -40.83
N GLU A 41 -42.81 14.74 -40.09
CA GLU A 41 -42.72 13.49 -39.31
C GLU A 41 -43.30 13.61 -37.89
N ASN A 42 -43.64 14.83 -37.43
CA ASN A 42 -43.97 15.13 -36.02
C ASN A 42 -42.91 14.62 -35.03
N LYS A 43 -41.64 14.68 -35.43
CA LYS A 43 -40.50 14.24 -34.62
C LYS A 43 -39.65 15.41 -34.17
N LEU A 44 -39.29 15.37 -32.89
CA LEU A 44 -38.36 16.29 -32.27
C LEU A 44 -37.06 15.53 -32.01
N LYS A 45 -35.95 16.14 -32.43
CA LYS A 45 -34.61 15.59 -32.28
C LYS A 45 -33.77 16.50 -31.41
N PHE A 46 -33.17 15.92 -30.38
CA PHE A 46 -32.17 16.58 -29.55
C PHE A 46 -30.81 15.91 -29.78
N THR A 47 -29.80 16.73 -30.05
CA THR A 47 -28.42 16.25 -30.24
C THR A 47 -27.47 16.95 -29.25
N ALA A 48 -26.62 16.15 -28.61
CA ALA A 48 -25.52 16.61 -27.78
C ALA A 48 -24.21 15.95 -28.24
N THR A 49 -23.10 16.68 -28.20
CA THR A 49 -21.80 16.12 -28.56
C THR A 49 -20.64 16.83 -27.87
N ASP A 50 -19.58 16.09 -27.60
CA ASP A 50 -18.27 16.60 -27.17
C ASP A 50 -17.17 16.38 -28.23
N LEU A 51 -17.57 16.09 -29.48
CA LEU A 51 -16.75 15.66 -30.62
C LEU A 51 -16.23 14.22 -30.57
N GLU A 52 -16.11 13.61 -29.40
CA GLU A 52 -15.74 12.18 -29.29
C GLU A 52 -16.98 11.29 -29.37
N ILE A 53 -18.07 11.76 -28.76
CA ILE A 53 -19.37 11.11 -28.75
C ILE A 53 -20.44 12.10 -29.20
N THR A 54 -21.35 11.60 -30.02
CA THR A 54 -22.57 12.30 -30.40
C THR A 54 -23.76 11.44 -30.02
N VAL A 55 -24.66 11.97 -29.21
CA VAL A 55 -25.92 11.30 -28.87
C VAL A 55 -27.07 12.08 -29.46
N ILE A 56 -27.96 11.34 -30.11
CA ILE A 56 -29.18 11.80 -30.72
C ILE A 56 -30.34 11.09 -30.01
N VAL A 57 -31.36 11.84 -29.61
CA VAL A 57 -32.63 11.28 -29.14
C VAL A 57 -33.78 11.84 -29.96
N GLU A 58 -34.67 10.96 -30.43
CA GLU A 58 -35.77 11.31 -31.34
C GLU A 58 -37.12 10.85 -30.78
N PHE A 59 -38.03 11.78 -30.51
CA PHE A 59 -39.33 11.46 -29.93
C PHE A 59 -40.44 12.32 -30.53
N SER A 60 -41.69 11.87 -30.38
CA SER A 60 -42.84 12.58 -30.93
C SER A 60 -43.16 13.83 -30.11
N ALA A 61 -43.54 14.90 -30.79
CA ALA A 61 -44.05 16.13 -30.16
C ALA A 61 -45.10 16.79 -31.06
N ASN A 62 -45.92 17.69 -30.51
CA ASN A 62 -46.86 18.45 -31.31
C ASN A 62 -46.13 19.63 -31.99
N ILE A 63 -45.76 19.46 -33.27
CA ILE A 63 -44.93 20.42 -34.02
C ILE A 63 -45.80 21.22 -34.99
N ILE A 64 -45.84 22.55 -34.79
CA ILE A 64 -46.61 23.48 -35.62
C ILE A 64 -45.75 24.02 -36.77
N SER A 65 -44.45 24.25 -36.53
CA SER A 65 -43.51 24.68 -37.56
C SER A 65 -42.13 24.09 -37.30
N GLY A 66 -41.52 23.54 -38.35
CA GLY A 66 -40.18 22.99 -38.27
C GLY A 66 -39.09 24.04 -38.07
N GLY A 67 -37.85 23.57 -37.88
CA GLY A 67 -36.67 24.43 -37.78
C GLY A 67 -35.61 23.88 -36.84
N LYS A 68 -34.53 24.65 -36.65
CA LYS A 68 -33.40 24.28 -35.79
C LYS A 68 -33.05 25.40 -34.83
N ALA A 69 -32.70 25.04 -33.59
CA ALA A 69 -32.17 25.96 -32.60
C ALA A 69 -31.04 25.30 -31.80
N ALA A 70 -29.99 26.04 -31.49
CA ALA A 70 -28.94 25.60 -30.59
C ALA A 70 -29.01 26.40 -29.28
N VAL A 71 -29.31 25.76 -28.15
CA VAL A 71 -29.52 26.45 -26.86
C VAL A 71 -28.72 25.83 -25.73
N SER A 72 -28.32 26.64 -24.76
CA SER A 72 -27.57 26.17 -23.58
C SER A 72 -28.28 24.98 -22.91
N ALA A 73 -27.63 23.83 -22.91
CA ALA A 73 -28.19 22.59 -22.36
C ALA A 73 -28.42 22.74 -20.86
N ARG A 74 -27.49 23.40 -20.17
CA ARG A 74 -27.60 23.66 -18.72
C ARG A 74 -28.86 24.47 -18.40
N ASN A 75 -29.01 25.63 -19.05
CA ASN A 75 -30.13 26.53 -18.76
C ASN A 75 -31.47 25.85 -19.11
N LEU A 76 -31.51 25.13 -20.24
CA LEU A 76 -32.71 24.43 -20.66
C LEU A 76 -33.14 23.36 -19.63
N ASN A 77 -32.21 22.51 -19.18
CA ASN A 77 -32.51 21.50 -18.16
C ASN A 77 -32.92 22.12 -16.82
N GLU A 78 -32.22 23.17 -16.36
CA GLU A 78 -32.56 23.88 -15.11
C GLU A 78 -33.99 24.47 -15.18
N ILE A 79 -34.36 25.07 -16.32
CA ILE A 79 -35.71 25.60 -16.55
C ILE A 79 -36.73 24.46 -16.51
N ILE A 80 -36.56 23.41 -17.33
CA ILE A 80 -37.52 22.30 -17.44
C ILE A 80 -37.73 21.66 -16.06
N ASN A 81 -36.66 21.46 -15.29
CA ASN A 81 -36.75 20.89 -13.94
C ASN A 81 -37.60 21.73 -12.98
N MET A 82 -37.58 23.05 -13.12
CA MET A 82 -38.32 23.99 -12.26
C MET A 82 -39.76 24.30 -12.73
N LEU A 83 -40.12 23.97 -13.97
CA LEU A 83 -41.47 24.20 -14.50
C LEU A 83 -42.53 23.34 -13.78
N PRO A 84 -43.81 23.75 -13.74
CA PRO A 84 -44.88 22.86 -13.29
C PRO A 84 -45.07 21.68 -14.27
N ASP A 85 -45.67 20.60 -13.79
CA ASP A 85 -45.99 19.42 -14.61
C ASP A 85 -47.19 19.71 -15.53
N ALA A 86 -46.90 20.36 -16.66
CA ALA A 86 -47.87 20.82 -17.64
C ALA A 86 -47.26 20.86 -19.06
N MET A 87 -48.09 21.18 -20.06
CA MET A 87 -47.64 21.41 -21.44
C MET A 87 -46.67 22.59 -21.53
N ILE A 88 -45.49 22.35 -22.11
CA ILE A 88 -44.48 23.36 -22.39
C ILE A 88 -44.58 23.73 -23.88
N HIS A 89 -44.66 25.03 -24.15
CA HIS A 89 -44.68 25.58 -25.49
C HIS A 89 -43.34 26.23 -25.82
N PHE A 90 -42.73 25.81 -26.92
CA PHE A 90 -41.48 26.35 -27.45
C PHE A 90 -41.76 27.13 -28.73
N MET A 91 -41.21 28.34 -28.83
CA MET A 91 -41.31 29.18 -30.02
C MET A 91 -39.98 29.91 -30.26
N GLN A 92 -39.40 29.70 -31.44
CA GLN A 92 -38.22 30.42 -31.87
C GLN A 92 -38.62 31.70 -32.61
N GLU A 93 -38.17 32.85 -32.10
CA GLU A 93 -38.32 34.17 -32.71
C GLU A 93 -36.94 34.82 -32.78
N GLU A 94 -36.47 35.11 -34.00
CA GLU A 94 -35.12 35.66 -34.24
C GLU A 94 -34.03 34.82 -33.54
N GLU A 95 -33.25 35.45 -32.64
CA GLU A 95 -32.17 34.82 -31.87
C GLU A 95 -32.65 34.24 -30.54
N LEU A 96 -33.96 34.22 -30.26
CA LEU A 96 -34.50 33.76 -28.97
C LEU A 96 -35.36 32.50 -29.12
N LEU A 97 -35.12 31.53 -28.26
CA LEU A 97 -36.04 30.43 -27.98
C LEU A 97 -36.90 30.80 -26.77
N LYS A 98 -38.17 31.12 -27.02
CA LYS A 98 -39.16 31.39 -25.99
C LYS A 98 -39.75 30.07 -25.47
N ILE A 99 -39.76 29.91 -24.15
CA ILE A 99 -40.30 28.76 -23.44
C ILE A 99 -41.43 29.26 -22.54
N LYS A 100 -42.65 28.79 -22.80
CA LYS A 100 -43.83 29.16 -22.03
C LYS A 100 -44.48 27.91 -21.43
N CYS A 101 -44.72 27.95 -20.13
CA CYS A 101 -45.46 26.91 -19.42
C CYS A 101 -46.35 27.61 -18.40
N GLU A 102 -47.67 27.51 -18.57
CA GLU A 102 -48.67 28.26 -17.81
C GLU A 102 -48.37 29.77 -17.72
N LYS A 103 -48.04 30.27 -16.53
CA LYS A 103 -47.70 31.67 -16.22
C LYS A 103 -46.21 31.97 -16.32
N SER A 104 -45.37 30.96 -16.49
CA SER A 104 -43.92 31.07 -16.59
C SER A 104 -43.49 31.32 -18.03
N ASN A 105 -42.63 32.31 -18.24
CA ASN A 105 -42.07 32.65 -19.55
C ASN A 105 -40.55 32.82 -19.41
N PHE A 106 -39.80 32.10 -20.22
CA PHE A 106 -38.34 32.20 -20.31
C PHE A 106 -37.95 32.49 -21.75
N ASN A 107 -36.87 33.25 -21.94
CA ASN A 107 -36.29 33.51 -23.25
C ASN A 107 -34.81 33.11 -23.19
N LEU A 108 -34.42 32.11 -23.98
CA LEU A 108 -33.03 31.67 -24.11
C LEU A 108 -32.43 32.19 -25.41
N LEU A 109 -31.19 32.67 -25.35
CA LEU A 109 -30.43 33.00 -26.55
C LEU A 109 -30.08 31.72 -27.32
N CYS A 110 -30.36 31.72 -28.61
CA CYS A 110 -29.93 30.71 -29.56
C CYS A 110 -28.52 31.04 -30.03
N ALA A 111 -27.61 30.06 -29.96
CA ALA A 111 -26.37 30.13 -30.70
C ALA A 111 -26.60 29.83 -32.19
N GLU A 112 -25.66 30.23 -33.04
CA GLU A 112 -25.74 29.96 -34.48
C GLU A 112 -25.62 28.45 -34.74
N THR A 113 -26.64 27.86 -35.36
CA THR A 113 -26.73 26.41 -35.56
C THR A 113 -25.70 25.84 -36.53
N ASN A 114 -25.16 26.67 -37.43
CA ASN A 114 -24.06 26.31 -38.34
C ASN A 114 -22.72 26.12 -37.63
N GLN A 115 -22.55 26.63 -36.42
CA GLN A 115 -21.36 26.39 -35.59
C GLN A 115 -21.41 25.02 -34.90
N PHE A 116 -22.59 24.40 -34.83
CA PHE A 116 -22.73 23.07 -34.24
C PHE A 116 -22.09 22.02 -35.17
N PRO A 117 -21.33 21.04 -34.63
CA PRO A 117 -20.70 20.00 -35.45
C PRO A 117 -21.69 19.24 -36.34
N LEU A 118 -21.20 18.72 -37.46
CA LEU A 118 -22.04 17.94 -38.36
C LEU A 118 -22.55 16.68 -37.66
N VAL A 119 -23.87 16.55 -37.56
CA VAL A 119 -24.53 15.42 -36.90
C VAL A 119 -24.48 14.19 -37.83
N PRO A 120 -23.91 13.06 -37.40
CA PRO A 120 -23.91 11.83 -38.18
C PRO A 120 -25.34 11.35 -38.44
N GLN A 121 -25.56 10.72 -39.60
CA GLN A 121 -26.85 10.11 -39.93
C GLN A 121 -26.91 8.67 -39.39
N LYS A 122 -28.08 8.29 -38.89
CA LYS A 122 -28.39 6.92 -38.49
C LYS A 122 -28.40 6.01 -39.72
N ASP A 123 -27.60 4.96 -39.69
CA ASP A 123 -27.58 3.93 -40.72
C ASP A 123 -27.85 2.57 -40.08
N LEU A 124 -29.00 1.99 -40.42
CA LEU A 124 -29.39 0.65 -39.97
C LEU A 124 -28.97 -0.44 -40.97
N SER A 125 -28.37 -0.06 -42.10
CA SER A 125 -27.83 -1.04 -43.04
C SER A 125 -26.58 -1.68 -42.43
N ASN A 126 -26.51 -3.01 -42.45
CA ASN A 126 -25.42 -3.81 -41.89
C ASN A 126 -25.25 -3.73 -40.35
N THR A 127 -26.28 -3.34 -39.60
CA THR A 127 -26.26 -3.53 -38.14
C THR A 127 -26.41 -5.00 -37.77
N PHE A 128 -25.82 -5.39 -36.64
CA PHE A 128 -26.16 -6.64 -35.95
C PHE A 128 -26.82 -6.33 -34.61
N LYS A 129 -27.63 -7.27 -34.13
CA LYS A 129 -28.40 -7.10 -32.90
C LYS A 129 -27.73 -7.78 -31.71
N MET A 130 -27.89 -7.18 -30.55
CA MET A 130 -27.43 -7.72 -29.27
C MET A 130 -28.53 -7.65 -28.22
N ASP A 131 -28.55 -8.64 -27.32
CA ASP A 131 -29.39 -8.58 -26.13
C ASP A 131 -28.93 -7.42 -25.23
N ALA A 132 -29.83 -6.48 -24.96
CA ALA A 132 -29.54 -5.24 -24.26
C ALA A 132 -29.07 -5.49 -22.82
N LYS A 133 -29.72 -6.44 -22.14
CA LYS A 133 -29.41 -6.80 -20.76
C LYS A 133 -28.03 -7.46 -20.64
N MET A 134 -27.70 -8.35 -21.57
CA MET A 134 -26.40 -8.99 -21.64
C MET A 134 -25.31 -7.99 -22.01
N PHE A 135 -25.56 -7.10 -22.97
CA PHE A 135 -24.60 -6.06 -23.34
C PHE A 135 -24.31 -5.10 -22.17
N LYS A 136 -25.36 -4.69 -21.45
CA LYS A 136 -25.24 -3.95 -20.18
C LYS A 136 -24.35 -4.68 -19.19
N LYS A 137 -24.60 -5.98 -18.99
CA LYS A 137 -23.77 -6.82 -18.11
C LYS A 137 -22.30 -6.87 -18.55
N MET A 138 -22.02 -6.98 -19.85
CA MET A 138 -20.65 -6.93 -20.38
C MET A 138 -19.95 -5.59 -20.06
N ILE A 139 -20.67 -4.47 -20.16
CA ILE A 139 -20.17 -3.12 -19.81
C ILE A 139 -19.91 -3.03 -18.30
N ASP A 140 -20.89 -3.40 -17.47
CA ASP A 140 -20.80 -3.35 -16.00
C ASP A 140 -19.63 -4.17 -15.47
N SER A 141 -19.44 -5.37 -16.02
CA SER A 141 -18.36 -6.26 -15.65
C SER A 141 -16.98 -5.77 -16.08
N THR A 142 -16.83 -4.83 -17.01
CA THR A 142 -15.51 -4.48 -17.56
C THR A 142 -15.11 -3.02 -17.34
N HIS A 143 -16.03 -2.06 -17.39
CA HIS A 143 -15.69 -0.64 -17.45
C HIS A 143 -14.88 -0.14 -16.24
N PHE A 144 -15.07 -0.72 -15.04
CA PHE A 144 -14.34 -0.29 -13.84
C PHE A 144 -12.82 -0.50 -13.97
N ALA A 145 -12.38 -1.38 -14.87
CA ALA A 145 -10.98 -1.73 -15.05
C ALA A 145 -10.19 -0.74 -15.92
N VAL A 146 -10.86 0.17 -16.65
CA VAL A 146 -10.20 1.14 -17.53
C VAL A 146 -9.33 2.15 -16.78
N SER A 147 -8.34 2.69 -17.49
CA SER A 147 -7.46 3.75 -17.00
C SER A 147 -8.12 5.12 -17.09
N THR A 148 -7.84 5.97 -16.12
CA THR A 148 -8.15 7.40 -16.17
C THR A 148 -7.01 8.24 -16.75
N GLU A 149 -5.85 7.62 -17.04
CA GLU A 149 -4.67 8.31 -17.58
C GLU A 149 -4.77 8.49 -19.10
N ILE A 150 -4.97 9.73 -19.54
CA ILE A 150 -5.15 10.09 -20.96
C ILE A 150 -3.88 9.84 -21.80
N ASN A 151 -2.70 9.80 -21.17
CA ASN A 151 -1.42 9.58 -21.87
C ASN A 151 -1.27 8.17 -22.48
N ARG A 152 -2.15 7.23 -22.14
CA ARG A 152 -2.20 5.89 -22.73
C ARG A 152 -3.62 5.61 -23.26
N PRO A 153 -4.00 6.18 -24.42
CA PRO A 153 -5.38 6.16 -24.90
C PRO A 153 -5.98 4.75 -25.03
N ILE A 154 -5.18 3.76 -25.43
CA ILE A 154 -5.65 2.37 -25.57
C ILE A 154 -6.21 1.76 -24.27
N PHE A 155 -5.86 2.31 -23.10
CA PHE A 155 -6.36 1.86 -21.79
C PHE A 155 -7.56 2.66 -21.28
N THR A 156 -7.96 3.74 -21.95
CA THR A 156 -9.13 4.56 -21.55
C THR A 156 -10.45 4.01 -22.12
N GLY A 157 -10.38 2.98 -22.95
CA GLY A 157 -11.52 2.28 -23.53
C GLY A 157 -11.58 0.79 -23.18
N ILE A 158 -12.67 0.15 -23.57
CA ILE A 158 -12.87 -1.29 -23.47
C ILE A 158 -12.51 -1.92 -24.81
N TYR A 159 -11.59 -2.89 -24.79
CA TYR A 159 -11.31 -3.73 -25.94
C TYR A 159 -12.47 -4.70 -26.15
N TRP A 160 -13.09 -4.67 -27.32
CA TRP A 160 -14.20 -5.54 -27.68
C TRP A 160 -13.85 -6.30 -28.95
N LYS A 161 -13.84 -7.62 -28.83
CA LYS A 161 -13.63 -8.56 -29.93
C LYS A 161 -14.89 -9.38 -30.13
N ILE A 162 -15.32 -9.51 -31.38
CA ILE A 162 -16.48 -10.28 -31.78
C ILE A 162 -16.00 -11.35 -32.76
N SER A 163 -16.30 -12.60 -32.47
CA SER A 163 -15.99 -13.76 -33.30
C SER A 163 -17.26 -14.56 -33.60
N ALA A 164 -17.12 -15.66 -34.34
CA ALA A 164 -18.24 -16.56 -34.63
C ALA A 164 -18.73 -17.32 -33.38
N GLU A 165 -17.82 -17.65 -32.46
CA GLU A 165 -18.08 -18.51 -31.28
C GLU A 165 -18.24 -17.70 -29.97
N ASP A 166 -17.74 -16.48 -29.93
CA ASP A 166 -17.76 -15.65 -28.73
C ASP A 166 -17.70 -14.15 -28.99
N GLN A 167 -18.06 -13.39 -27.96
CA GLN A 167 -17.70 -11.99 -27.81
C GLN A 167 -16.91 -11.80 -26.54
N LEU A 168 -15.84 -11.02 -26.64
CA LEU A 168 -14.89 -10.80 -25.57
C LEU A 168 -14.74 -9.30 -25.31
N MET A 169 -15.07 -8.86 -24.09
CA MET A 169 -14.73 -7.53 -23.60
C MET A 169 -13.61 -7.60 -22.57
N VAL A 170 -12.61 -6.74 -22.74
CA VAL A 170 -11.45 -6.64 -21.84
C VAL A 170 -11.14 -5.19 -21.54
N ALA A 171 -10.86 -4.91 -20.28
CA ALA A 171 -10.39 -3.60 -19.84
C ALA A 171 -9.26 -3.74 -18.82
N THR A 172 -8.31 -2.80 -18.87
CA THR A 172 -7.18 -2.77 -17.93
C THR A 172 -6.59 -1.37 -17.80
N ASP A 173 -6.04 -1.06 -16.63
CA ASP A 173 -5.19 0.10 -16.35
C ASP A 173 -3.73 -0.31 -16.04
N GLY A 174 -3.39 -1.58 -16.28
CA GLY A 174 -2.11 -2.19 -15.92
C GLY A 174 -2.00 -2.67 -14.48
N LYS A 175 -2.94 -2.31 -13.59
CA LYS A 175 -3.00 -2.77 -12.19
C LYS A 175 -4.13 -3.77 -11.96
N LYS A 176 -5.20 -3.69 -12.75
CA LYS A 176 -6.31 -4.64 -12.75
C LYS A 176 -6.72 -5.02 -14.17
N ILE A 177 -7.29 -6.21 -14.33
CA ILE A 177 -7.89 -6.66 -15.60
C ILE A 177 -9.30 -7.15 -15.30
N ALA A 178 -10.23 -6.78 -16.16
CA ALA A 178 -11.55 -7.39 -16.23
C ALA A 178 -11.72 -8.01 -17.62
N GLU A 179 -12.04 -9.30 -17.65
CA GLU A 179 -12.32 -10.07 -18.86
C GLU A 179 -13.74 -10.64 -18.74
N PHE A 180 -14.57 -10.33 -19.73
CA PHE A 180 -15.91 -10.89 -19.86
C PHE A 180 -16.07 -11.53 -21.24
N LYS A 181 -16.36 -12.83 -21.25
CA LYS A 181 -16.52 -13.63 -22.46
C LYS A 181 -17.95 -14.14 -22.54
N LEU A 182 -18.70 -13.69 -23.55
CA LEU A 182 -20.04 -14.16 -23.88
C LEU A 182 -19.93 -15.24 -24.96
N PHE A 183 -20.44 -16.43 -24.71
CA PHE A 183 -20.52 -17.49 -25.72
C PHE A 183 -21.75 -17.26 -26.61
N ASN A 184 -21.54 -17.25 -27.91
CA ASN A 184 -22.63 -17.07 -28.88
C ASN A 184 -22.33 -17.81 -30.18
N ASN A 185 -23.34 -17.97 -31.04
CA ASN A 185 -23.16 -18.43 -32.42
C ASN A 185 -23.56 -17.27 -33.34
N SER A 186 -22.58 -16.47 -33.75
CA SER A 186 -22.80 -15.36 -34.70
C SER A 186 -22.40 -15.78 -36.11
N GLU A 187 -23.09 -15.27 -37.13
CA GLU A 187 -22.77 -15.53 -38.54
C GLU A 187 -21.60 -14.68 -39.08
N ILE A 188 -20.76 -14.14 -38.18
CA ILE A 188 -19.64 -13.27 -38.55
C ILE A 188 -18.49 -14.13 -39.09
N ALA A 189 -18.12 -13.92 -40.36
CA ALA A 189 -17.12 -14.73 -41.06
C ALA A 189 -15.67 -14.47 -40.59
N GLU A 190 -15.33 -13.21 -40.25
CA GLU A 190 -14.00 -12.82 -39.76
C GLU A 190 -14.12 -12.05 -38.44
N PRO A 191 -13.27 -12.34 -37.43
CA PRO A 191 -13.35 -11.67 -36.15
C PRO A 191 -13.01 -10.18 -36.28
N VAL A 192 -13.82 -9.34 -35.64
CA VAL A 192 -13.63 -7.89 -35.58
C VAL A 192 -13.20 -7.50 -34.17
N GLU A 193 -12.19 -6.65 -34.06
CA GLU A 193 -11.70 -6.14 -32.76
C GLU A 193 -11.55 -4.63 -32.79
N GLN A 194 -12.04 -3.96 -31.75
CA GLN A 194 -12.01 -2.50 -31.61
C GLN A 194 -11.83 -2.09 -30.16
N ILE A 195 -11.31 -0.88 -29.92
CA ILE A 195 -11.23 -0.30 -28.58
C ILE A 195 -12.27 0.82 -28.49
N ILE A 196 -13.32 0.59 -27.71
CA ILE A 196 -14.47 1.48 -27.60
C ILE A 196 -14.29 2.41 -26.39
N PRO A 197 -14.36 3.75 -26.56
CA PRO A 197 -14.36 4.67 -25.43
C PRO A 197 -15.50 4.39 -24.45
N THR A 198 -15.18 4.49 -23.17
CA THR A 198 -16.12 4.15 -22.09
C THR A 198 -17.29 5.12 -21.99
N LYS A 199 -17.12 6.40 -22.33
CA LYS A 199 -18.16 7.42 -22.15
C LYS A 199 -19.45 7.09 -22.94
N GLY A 200 -19.35 6.49 -24.12
CA GLY A 200 -20.51 6.06 -24.92
C GLY A 200 -21.19 4.82 -24.33
N LEU A 201 -20.40 3.86 -23.86
CA LEU A 201 -20.88 2.66 -23.20
C LEU A 201 -21.56 2.96 -21.86
N LEU A 202 -21.01 3.89 -21.07
CA LEU A 202 -21.62 4.36 -19.81
C LEU A 202 -22.90 5.16 -20.02
N PHE A 203 -23.05 5.81 -21.18
CA PHE A 203 -24.33 6.41 -21.54
C PHE A 203 -25.38 5.33 -21.84
N LEU A 204 -25.01 4.31 -22.62
CA LEU A 204 -25.87 3.16 -22.90
C LEU A 204 -26.31 2.45 -21.62
N ASP A 205 -25.39 2.16 -20.71
CA ASP A 205 -25.69 1.51 -19.43
C ASP A 205 -26.81 2.24 -18.65
N LYS A 206 -26.80 3.58 -18.65
CA LYS A 206 -27.81 4.40 -17.96
C LYS A 206 -29.19 4.38 -18.62
N ILE A 207 -29.26 4.22 -19.94
CA ILE A 207 -30.53 4.28 -20.68
C ILE A 207 -31.15 2.90 -20.93
N ILE A 208 -30.39 1.81 -20.78
CA ILE A 208 -30.91 0.45 -20.97
C ILE A 208 -31.93 0.13 -19.86
N GLU A 209 -33.15 -0.17 -20.31
CA GLU A 209 -34.33 -0.57 -19.55
C GLU A 209 -34.66 -2.04 -19.84
N ASP A 210 -35.24 -2.75 -18.87
CA ASP A 210 -35.60 -4.17 -19.01
C ASP A 210 -36.68 -4.42 -20.11
N GLU A 211 -37.46 -3.40 -20.48
CA GLU A 211 -38.60 -3.51 -21.41
C GLU A 211 -38.19 -3.58 -22.89
N LYS A 212 -36.99 -3.11 -23.25
CA LYS A 212 -36.49 -3.09 -24.64
C LYS A 212 -35.31 -4.05 -24.75
N PRO A 213 -35.49 -5.22 -25.39
CA PRO A 213 -34.54 -6.32 -25.29
C PRO A 213 -33.33 -6.22 -26.22
N GLU A 214 -33.34 -5.34 -27.23
CA GLU A 214 -32.32 -5.36 -28.29
C GLU A 214 -31.60 -4.01 -28.47
N ILE A 215 -30.30 -4.08 -28.77
CA ILE A 215 -29.46 -2.97 -29.20
C ILE A 215 -29.00 -3.27 -30.63
N ASP A 216 -29.17 -2.30 -31.53
CA ASP A 216 -28.57 -2.32 -32.86
C ASP A 216 -27.14 -1.80 -32.79
N VAL A 217 -26.18 -2.54 -33.35
CA VAL A 217 -24.76 -2.16 -33.36
C VAL A 217 -24.24 -2.11 -34.79
N LEU A 218 -23.60 -1.00 -35.15
CA LEU A 218 -22.81 -0.86 -36.36
C LEU A 218 -21.36 -0.55 -35.99
N LEU A 219 -20.47 -1.50 -36.24
CA LEU A 219 -19.03 -1.34 -36.05
C LEU A 219 -18.38 -0.97 -37.38
N GLU A 220 -17.77 0.20 -37.43
CA GLU A 220 -16.95 0.63 -38.56
C GLU A 220 -15.48 0.75 -38.14
N ARG A 221 -14.61 1.19 -39.07
CA ARG A 221 -13.18 1.32 -38.81
C ARG A 221 -12.84 2.38 -37.75
N ASN A 222 -13.50 3.53 -37.79
CA ASN A 222 -13.14 4.72 -37.01
C ASN A 222 -14.25 5.18 -36.03
N ARG A 223 -15.42 4.55 -36.08
CA ARG A 223 -16.57 4.87 -35.23
C ARG A 223 -17.41 3.63 -34.97
N VAL A 224 -18.16 3.66 -33.88
CA VAL A 224 -19.23 2.71 -33.57
C VAL A 224 -20.54 3.48 -33.42
N MET A 225 -21.64 2.90 -33.93
CA MET A 225 -22.99 3.39 -33.70
C MET A 225 -23.76 2.35 -32.87
N PHE A 226 -24.48 2.84 -31.86
CA PHE A 226 -25.45 2.07 -31.09
C PHE A 226 -26.84 2.68 -31.26
N GLY A 227 -27.81 1.87 -31.66
CA GLY A 227 -29.22 2.21 -31.68
C GLY A 227 -29.96 1.50 -30.54
N TYR A 228 -30.66 2.26 -29.70
CA TYR A 228 -31.46 1.69 -28.61
C TYR A 228 -32.72 2.51 -28.37
N GLY A 229 -33.89 1.92 -28.65
CA GLY A 229 -35.16 2.64 -28.61
C GLY A 229 -35.12 3.88 -29.51
N ASN A 230 -35.28 5.06 -28.89
CA ASN A 230 -35.20 6.35 -29.56
C ASN A 230 -33.81 7.02 -29.51
N TYR A 231 -32.82 6.39 -28.90
CA TYR A 231 -31.46 6.89 -28.82
C TYR A 231 -30.61 6.34 -29.97
N THR A 232 -29.75 7.20 -30.51
CA THR A 232 -28.65 6.82 -31.41
C THR A 232 -27.36 7.43 -30.88
N ILE A 233 -26.37 6.60 -30.56
CA ILE A 233 -25.09 7.00 -29.99
C ILE A 233 -24.02 6.71 -31.04
N PHE A 234 -23.24 7.73 -31.40
CA PHE A 234 -22.01 7.59 -32.17
C PHE A 234 -20.83 7.83 -31.25
N SER A 235 -19.84 6.94 -31.29
CA SER A 235 -18.57 7.10 -30.57
C SER A 235 -17.41 6.88 -31.51
N HIS A 236 -16.41 7.76 -31.47
CA HIS A 236 -15.14 7.50 -32.14
C HIS A 236 -14.46 6.26 -31.55
N ILE A 237 -13.76 5.50 -32.37
CA ILE A 237 -12.97 4.34 -31.92
C ILE A 237 -11.57 4.82 -31.52
N ILE A 238 -11.02 4.24 -30.44
CA ILE A 238 -9.64 4.51 -30.04
C ILE A 238 -8.71 3.71 -30.95
N GLU A 239 -7.91 4.40 -31.76
CA GLU A 239 -6.92 3.77 -32.61
C GLU A 239 -5.75 3.21 -31.78
N GLY A 240 -5.40 1.95 -32.01
CA GLY A 240 -4.24 1.32 -31.41
C GLY A 240 -4.40 -0.19 -31.28
N ARG A 241 -3.29 -0.87 -30.97
CA ARG A 241 -3.30 -2.30 -30.68
C ARG A 241 -3.42 -2.52 -29.18
N PHE A 242 -4.48 -3.20 -28.75
CA PHE A 242 -4.62 -3.59 -27.35
C PHE A 242 -3.53 -4.61 -26.98
N PRO A 243 -2.88 -4.50 -25.81
CA PRO A 243 -1.81 -5.41 -25.44
C PRO A 243 -2.32 -6.83 -25.21
N ASP A 244 -1.43 -7.79 -25.42
CA ASP A 244 -1.66 -9.18 -25.07
C ASP A 244 -1.63 -9.36 -23.54
N TYR A 245 -2.79 -9.17 -22.93
CA TYR A 245 -3.00 -9.22 -21.49
C TYR A 245 -2.97 -10.66 -20.94
N THR A 246 -3.12 -11.68 -21.80
CA THR A 246 -3.16 -13.09 -21.38
C THR A 246 -1.86 -13.52 -20.68
N LYS A 247 -0.74 -12.90 -21.06
CA LYS A 247 0.58 -13.08 -20.43
C LYS A 247 0.65 -12.64 -18.97
N ALA A 248 -0.24 -11.75 -18.52
CA ALA A 248 -0.31 -11.31 -17.14
C ALA A 248 -1.14 -12.25 -16.26
N ILE A 249 -1.93 -13.17 -16.86
CA ILE A 249 -2.77 -14.11 -16.14
C ILE A 249 -1.89 -15.29 -15.67
N PRO A 250 -1.72 -15.48 -14.35
CA PRO A 250 -0.88 -16.57 -13.84
C PRO A 250 -1.56 -17.92 -14.07
N THR A 251 -0.74 -18.95 -14.31
CA THR A 251 -1.22 -20.33 -14.52
C THR A 251 -1.29 -21.14 -13.22
N ASN A 252 -0.51 -20.77 -12.19
CA ASN A 252 -0.33 -21.56 -10.96
C ASN A 252 -0.57 -20.73 -9.68
N ASN A 253 -1.81 -20.29 -9.47
CA ASN A 253 -2.22 -19.72 -8.18
C ASN A 253 -2.80 -20.83 -7.30
N ASN A 254 -1.95 -21.41 -6.45
CA ASN A 254 -2.25 -22.61 -5.67
C ASN A 254 -3.02 -22.34 -4.38
N ASN A 255 -3.04 -21.08 -3.90
CA ASN A 255 -3.76 -20.70 -2.69
C ASN A 255 -5.19 -20.28 -3.08
N VAL A 256 -6.18 -21.07 -2.71
CA VAL A 256 -7.58 -20.87 -3.10
C VAL A 256 -8.42 -20.52 -1.86
N LEU A 257 -9.01 -19.33 -1.88
CA LEU A 257 -9.95 -18.84 -0.87
C LEU A 257 -11.35 -18.75 -1.50
N VAL A 258 -12.34 -19.39 -0.88
CA VAL A 258 -13.76 -19.25 -1.22
C VAL A 258 -14.50 -18.69 -0.01
N ILE A 259 -15.19 -17.56 -0.19
CA ILE A 259 -15.79 -16.79 0.90
C ILE A 259 -17.05 -16.06 0.42
N ASP A 260 -18.02 -15.83 1.32
CA ASP A 260 -19.17 -14.99 1.02
C ASP A 260 -18.73 -13.58 0.61
N LYS A 261 -19.19 -13.17 -0.57
CA LYS A 261 -18.82 -11.89 -1.21
C LYS A 261 -19.23 -10.70 -0.35
N ASN A 262 -20.42 -10.74 0.27
CA ASN A 262 -20.94 -9.61 1.04
C ASN A 262 -20.22 -9.49 2.38
N ILE A 263 -19.93 -10.60 3.05
CA ILE A 263 -19.11 -10.63 4.26
C ILE A 263 -17.74 -9.99 3.98
N LEU A 264 -17.04 -10.47 2.94
CA LEU A 264 -15.73 -9.94 2.57
C LEU A 264 -15.79 -8.45 2.19
N ARG A 265 -16.79 -8.06 1.38
CA ARG A 265 -16.95 -6.67 0.91
C ARG A 265 -17.18 -5.70 2.08
N GLU A 266 -18.05 -6.06 3.02
CA GLU A 266 -18.35 -5.21 4.18
C GLU A 266 -17.17 -5.15 5.16
N ALA A 267 -16.43 -6.25 5.34
CA ALA A 267 -15.21 -6.26 6.13
C ALA A 267 -14.13 -5.33 5.54
N VAL A 268 -13.88 -5.43 4.22
CA VAL A 268 -12.94 -4.53 3.53
C VAL A 268 -13.38 -3.08 3.65
N LYS A 269 -14.67 -2.76 3.52
CA LYS A 269 -15.18 -1.39 3.73
C LYS A 269 -14.89 -0.88 5.14
N ARG A 270 -15.20 -1.66 6.18
CA ARG A 270 -14.97 -1.28 7.58
C ARG A 270 -13.49 -1.05 7.86
N VAL A 271 -12.64 -2.00 7.48
CA VAL A 271 -11.18 -1.88 7.69
C VAL A 271 -10.63 -0.67 6.94
N SER A 272 -11.06 -0.45 5.69
CA SER A 272 -10.57 0.66 4.86
C SER A 272 -10.79 2.07 5.42
N LEU A 273 -11.65 2.24 6.45
CA LEU A 273 -11.82 3.52 7.14
C LEU A 273 -10.52 4.03 7.78
N LEU A 274 -9.61 3.12 8.16
CA LEU A 274 -8.29 3.44 8.71
C LEU A 274 -7.16 3.02 7.75
N ALA A 275 -7.41 3.06 6.43
CA ALA A 275 -6.37 2.89 5.42
C ALA A 275 -5.76 4.25 5.01
N SER A 276 -4.49 4.22 4.59
CA SER A 276 -3.81 5.40 4.03
C SER A 276 -4.54 5.95 2.80
N GLU A 277 -4.74 7.27 2.75
CA GLU A 277 -5.36 7.98 1.62
C GLU A 277 -4.44 8.10 0.40
N GLU A 278 -3.15 7.78 0.54
CA GLU A 278 -2.20 7.76 -0.57
C GLU A 278 -2.13 6.38 -1.23
N THR A 279 -2.08 5.32 -0.41
CA THR A 279 -1.84 3.95 -0.89
C THR A 279 -3.11 3.12 -1.02
N PHE A 280 -4.18 3.47 -0.29
CA PHE A 280 -5.42 2.70 -0.18
C PHE A 280 -5.18 1.22 0.19
N LYS A 281 -4.16 0.95 1.00
CA LYS A 281 -3.69 -0.40 1.29
C LYS A 281 -4.54 -1.09 2.35
N VAL A 282 -4.96 -2.32 2.06
CA VAL A 282 -5.48 -3.29 3.03
C VAL A 282 -4.64 -4.58 2.94
N LYS A 283 -4.28 -5.16 4.07
CA LYS A 283 -3.46 -6.35 4.20
C LYS A 283 -4.34 -7.54 4.58
N PHE A 284 -4.22 -8.63 3.86
CA PHE A 284 -4.86 -9.91 4.12
C PHE A 284 -3.80 -10.85 4.68
N SER A 285 -4.09 -11.48 5.81
CA SER A 285 -3.34 -12.60 6.36
C SER A 285 -4.30 -13.78 6.43
N VAL A 286 -4.08 -14.80 5.62
CA VAL A 286 -4.98 -15.96 5.51
C VAL A 286 -4.24 -17.26 5.82
N ASN A 287 -4.89 -18.13 6.58
CA ASN A 287 -4.48 -19.51 6.81
C ASN A 287 -5.72 -20.42 6.87
N ASP A 288 -5.55 -21.67 7.27
CA ASP A 288 -6.64 -22.67 7.31
C ASP A 288 -7.72 -22.37 8.39
N GLU A 289 -7.44 -21.47 9.34
CA GLU A 289 -8.31 -21.19 10.49
C GLU A 289 -9.00 -19.82 10.37
N GLN A 290 -8.28 -18.78 9.93
CA GLN A 290 -8.78 -17.42 9.89
C GLN A 290 -8.25 -16.61 8.70
N LEU A 291 -9.10 -15.71 8.19
CA LEU A 291 -8.75 -14.59 7.35
C LEU A 291 -8.76 -13.31 8.19
N GLN A 292 -7.59 -12.73 8.41
CA GLN A 292 -7.45 -11.42 9.05
C GLN A 292 -7.25 -10.34 7.98
N ILE A 293 -8.06 -9.28 8.04
CA ILE A 293 -7.95 -8.10 7.20
C ILE A 293 -7.52 -6.93 8.08
N ASN A 294 -6.44 -6.25 7.72
CA ASN A 294 -5.85 -5.17 8.51
C ASN A 294 -5.53 -3.95 7.66
N SER A 295 -5.66 -2.76 8.25
CA SER A 295 -5.10 -1.51 7.72
C SER A 295 -4.61 -0.62 8.83
N THR A 296 -3.64 0.24 8.51
CA THR A 296 -3.05 1.18 9.46
C THR A 296 -2.94 2.56 8.83
N LYS A 297 -3.27 3.60 9.61
CA LYS A 297 -3.07 5.01 9.29
C LYS A 297 -2.21 5.61 10.41
N ARG A 298 -0.97 6.00 10.08
CA ARG A 298 0.12 6.35 11.02
C ARG A 298 -0.30 7.26 12.19
N GLU A 299 -1.21 8.20 11.94
CA GLU A 299 -1.62 9.21 12.93
C GLU A 299 -3.01 8.96 13.55
N GLU A 300 -3.82 8.07 12.96
CA GLU A 300 -5.23 7.88 13.33
C GLU A 300 -5.54 6.49 13.92
N GLY A 301 -4.63 5.52 13.75
CA GLY A 301 -4.73 4.19 14.36
C GLY A 301 -4.73 3.06 13.35
N GLU A 302 -5.31 1.92 13.74
CA GLU A 302 -5.42 0.71 12.93
C GLU A 302 -6.81 0.09 13.03
N ALA A 303 -7.22 -0.60 11.98
CA ALA A 303 -8.42 -1.42 11.94
C ALA A 303 -8.03 -2.86 11.63
N THR A 304 -8.61 -3.81 12.35
CA THR A 304 -8.45 -5.24 12.11
C THR A 304 -9.80 -5.91 12.17
N GLU A 305 -10.06 -6.80 11.22
CA GLU A 305 -11.22 -7.68 11.22
C GLU A 305 -10.80 -9.11 10.95
N ILE A 306 -11.43 -10.07 11.64
CA ILE A 306 -11.15 -11.49 11.52
C ILE A 306 -12.42 -12.18 11.04
N ILE A 307 -12.28 -13.02 10.02
CA ILE A 307 -13.37 -13.84 9.46
C ILE A 307 -12.92 -15.30 9.57
N GLU A 308 -13.78 -16.15 10.12
CA GLU A 308 -13.57 -17.60 10.29
C GLU A 308 -14.43 -18.43 9.33
N ASP A 309 -15.52 -17.87 8.82
CA ASP A 309 -16.46 -18.56 7.91
C ASP A 309 -16.02 -18.41 6.43
N PHE A 310 -15.10 -19.27 6.02
CA PHE A 310 -14.61 -19.39 4.64
C PHE A 310 -14.03 -20.79 4.38
N LYS A 311 -13.72 -21.10 3.13
CA LYS A 311 -12.97 -22.30 2.73
C LYS A 311 -11.63 -21.87 2.17
N TYR A 312 -10.54 -22.40 2.71
CA TYR A 312 -9.18 -22.14 2.22
C TYR A 312 -8.42 -23.42 1.95
N SER A 313 -7.63 -23.42 0.88
CA SER A 313 -6.69 -24.48 0.56
C SER A 313 -5.41 -23.84 0.04
N GLY A 314 -4.31 -23.97 0.77
CA GLY A 314 -3.05 -23.35 0.42
C GLY A 314 -2.11 -23.20 1.61
N GLU A 315 -0.99 -22.53 1.40
CA GLU A 315 -0.07 -22.16 2.49
C GLU A 315 -0.56 -20.88 3.19
N SER A 316 -0.10 -20.63 4.41
CA SER A 316 -0.38 -19.34 5.06
C SER A 316 0.22 -18.19 4.25
N LEU A 317 -0.61 -17.23 3.87
CA LEU A 317 -0.25 -16.16 2.95
C LEU A 317 -0.55 -14.78 3.56
N VAL A 318 0.38 -13.86 3.33
CA VAL A 318 0.19 -12.44 3.60
C VAL A 318 0.30 -11.67 2.28
N ILE A 319 -0.75 -10.93 1.94
CA ILE A 319 -0.84 -10.19 0.68
C ILE A 319 -1.57 -8.86 0.91
N ALA A 320 -1.25 -7.82 0.14
CA ALA A 320 -1.90 -6.53 0.27
C ALA A 320 -2.55 -6.09 -1.03
N PHE A 321 -3.65 -5.34 -0.93
CA PHE A 321 -4.43 -4.86 -2.06
C PHE A 321 -4.72 -3.37 -1.94
N ASN A 322 -4.93 -2.73 -3.08
CA ASN A 322 -5.67 -1.47 -3.10
C ASN A 322 -7.15 -1.78 -2.88
N TYR A 323 -7.71 -1.35 -1.75
CA TYR A 323 -9.08 -1.73 -1.37
C TYR A 323 -10.13 -1.21 -2.36
N ARG A 324 -9.89 -0.09 -3.05
CA ARG A 324 -10.85 0.46 -4.02
C ARG A 324 -11.00 -0.46 -5.22
N TYR A 325 -9.89 -1.01 -5.71
CA TYR A 325 -9.91 -1.97 -6.82
C TYR A 325 -10.53 -3.30 -6.39
N LEU A 326 -10.19 -3.78 -5.19
CA LEU A 326 -10.79 -4.98 -4.62
C LEU A 326 -12.32 -4.84 -4.49
N LEU A 327 -12.81 -3.72 -3.94
CA LEU A 327 -14.24 -3.46 -3.81
C LEU A 327 -14.95 -3.32 -5.16
N ALA A 328 -14.28 -2.80 -6.19
CA ALA A 328 -14.83 -2.74 -7.54
C ALA A 328 -15.00 -4.15 -8.14
N ILE A 329 -13.99 -5.01 -8.00
CA ILE A 329 -14.07 -6.42 -8.44
C ILE A 329 -15.19 -7.16 -7.68
N LEU A 330 -15.21 -7.05 -6.34
CA LEU A 330 -16.28 -7.66 -5.53
C LEU A 330 -17.67 -7.11 -5.87
N GLY A 331 -17.77 -5.92 -6.45
CA GLY A 331 -19.02 -5.33 -6.90
C GLY A 331 -19.62 -5.99 -8.15
N VAL A 332 -18.78 -6.63 -8.98
CA VAL A 332 -19.17 -7.25 -10.26
C VAL A 332 -19.18 -8.79 -10.22
N ILE A 333 -18.86 -9.39 -9.07
CA ILE A 333 -19.04 -10.83 -8.84
C ILE A 333 -20.54 -11.12 -8.71
N ASP A 334 -21.05 -12.05 -9.52
CA ASP A 334 -22.47 -12.36 -9.62
C ASP A 334 -22.93 -13.40 -8.59
N THR A 335 -22.01 -14.23 -8.11
CA THR A 335 -22.31 -15.31 -7.17
C THR A 335 -22.36 -14.83 -5.71
N ALA A 336 -22.95 -15.64 -4.84
CA ALA A 336 -23.00 -15.37 -3.40
C ALA A 336 -21.60 -15.47 -2.77
N GLU A 337 -20.85 -16.51 -3.14
CA GLU A 337 -19.44 -16.68 -2.79
C GLU A 337 -18.54 -16.17 -3.93
N VAL A 338 -17.34 -15.71 -3.58
CA VAL A 338 -16.27 -15.39 -4.54
C VAL A 338 -15.12 -16.40 -4.36
N GLU A 339 -14.57 -16.87 -5.48
CA GLU A 339 -13.34 -17.67 -5.46
C GLU A 339 -12.14 -16.77 -5.80
N ILE A 340 -11.18 -16.72 -4.88
CA ILE A 340 -9.97 -15.90 -4.97
C ILE A 340 -8.77 -16.85 -5.05
N ARG A 341 -8.06 -16.85 -6.17
CA ARG A 341 -6.84 -17.65 -6.36
C ARG A 341 -5.62 -16.76 -6.26
N MET A 342 -4.74 -17.06 -5.32
CA MET A 342 -3.53 -16.32 -5.00
C MET A 342 -2.28 -17.20 -5.25
N GLY A 343 -1.22 -16.56 -5.72
CA GLY A 343 0.12 -17.11 -5.75
C GLY A 343 0.92 -16.65 -4.53
N LYS A 344 2.13 -16.17 -4.76
CA LYS A 344 2.95 -15.46 -3.77
C LYS A 344 2.44 -14.02 -3.53
N SER A 345 2.96 -13.37 -2.49
CA SER A 345 2.54 -12.02 -2.04
C SER A 345 2.70 -10.90 -3.08
N ASN A 346 3.51 -11.11 -4.12
CA ASN A 346 3.76 -10.17 -5.20
C ASN A 346 3.17 -10.62 -6.56
N GLU A 347 2.52 -11.78 -6.61
CA GLU A 347 1.97 -12.37 -7.84
C GLU A 347 0.52 -11.92 -8.06
N PRO A 348 0.05 -11.81 -9.32
CA PRO A 348 -1.31 -11.40 -9.61
C PRO A 348 -2.36 -12.32 -8.98
N VAL A 349 -3.44 -11.74 -8.47
CA VAL A 349 -4.55 -12.47 -7.84
C VAL A 349 -5.74 -12.52 -8.78
N LEU A 350 -6.34 -13.70 -8.89
CA LEU A 350 -7.48 -13.95 -9.76
C LEU A 350 -8.77 -14.09 -8.95
N PHE A 351 -9.87 -13.53 -9.46
CA PHE A 351 -11.19 -13.59 -8.85
C PHE A 351 -12.18 -14.18 -9.86
N PHE A 352 -13.02 -15.10 -9.38
CA PHE A 352 -13.99 -15.83 -10.18
C PHE A 352 -15.34 -15.90 -9.47
N ASN A 353 -16.40 -15.99 -10.29
CA ASN A 353 -17.68 -16.53 -9.85
C ASN A 353 -17.50 -18.02 -9.50
N THR A 354 -18.09 -18.47 -8.40
CA THR A 354 -17.99 -19.89 -7.97
C THR A 354 -18.85 -20.82 -8.83
N GLU A 355 -20.01 -20.32 -9.26
CA GLU A 355 -20.92 -20.99 -10.19
C GLU A 355 -20.59 -20.59 -11.63
N LYS A 356 -20.55 -21.59 -12.53
CA LYS A 356 -20.34 -21.36 -13.96
C LYS A 356 -21.68 -21.09 -14.64
N ASP A 357 -21.74 -20.06 -15.47
CA ASP A 357 -22.86 -19.81 -16.37
C ASP A 357 -22.55 -20.43 -17.74
N GLU A 358 -23.55 -21.03 -18.38
CA GLU A 358 -23.38 -21.61 -19.72
C GLU A 358 -23.26 -20.52 -20.81
N LYS A 359 -23.79 -19.33 -20.55
CA LYS A 359 -23.80 -18.22 -21.51
C LYS A 359 -22.53 -17.39 -21.47
N TYR A 360 -21.88 -17.26 -20.33
CA TYR A 360 -20.70 -16.39 -20.20
C TYR A 360 -19.69 -16.87 -19.17
N GLN A 361 -18.48 -16.33 -19.29
CA GLN A 361 -17.40 -16.47 -18.32
C GLN A 361 -16.82 -15.09 -18.00
N ALA A 362 -16.71 -14.79 -16.71
CA ALA A 362 -16.03 -13.59 -16.23
C ALA A 362 -14.77 -13.97 -15.45
N LYS A 363 -13.71 -13.19 -15.62
CA LYS A 363 -12.44 -13.33 -14.92
C LYS A 363 -11.88 -11.96 -14.58
N TYR A 364 -11.46 -11.80 -13.33
CA TYR A 364 -10.86 -10.56 -12.88
C TYR A 364 -9.47 -10.83 -12.31
N LEU A 365 -8.55 -9.89 -12.54
CA LEU A 365 -7.20 -9.93 -12.01
C LEU A 365 -6.91 -8.64 -11.26
N LEU A 366 -6.25 -8.75 -10.11
CA LEU A 366 -5.73 -7.63 -9.35
C LEU A 366 -4.25 -7.84 -9.06
N MET A 367 -3.44 -6.84 -9.40
CA MET A 367 -2.05 -6.78 -8.96
C MET A 367 -2.02 -6.47 -7.46
N PRO A 368 -1.30 -7.28 -6.64
CA PRO A 368 -1.13 -6.95 -5.23
C PRO A 368 -0.30 -5.68 -5.07
N LEU A 369 -0.58 -4.93 -4.01
CA LEU A 369 0.34 -3.92 -3.53
C LEU A 369 1.52 -4.62 -2.87
N ARG A 370 2.72 -4.15 -3.21
CA ARG A 370 3.91 -4.54 -2.47
C ARG A 370 3.67 -4.24 -0.99
N LEU A 371 3.79 -5.28 -0.16
CA LEU A 371 4.10 -5.10 1.26
C LEU A 371 5.35 -4.22 1.27
N SER A 372 5.31 -3.12 2.03
CA SER A 372 6.26 -2.01 1.91
C SER A 372 7.70 -2.52 1.80
N GLN A 373 8.27 -2.38 0.60
CA GLN A 373 9.63 -2.82 0.31
C GLN A 373 10.57 -1.68 0.65
N LEU A 374 11.05 -1.75 1.89
CA LEU A 374 12.29 -1.10 2.28
C LEU A 374 13.42 -1.95 1.69
N GLU A 375 14.11 -1.42 0.68
CA GLU A 375 15.19 -2.12 -0.02
C GLU A 375 16.41 -1.23 -0.13
N ILE A 376 17.55 -1.73 0.33
CA ILE A 376 18.86 -1.11 0.11
C ILE A 376 19.34 -1.55 -1.27
N LEU A 377 19.40 -0.60 -2.20
CA LEU A 377 19.71 -0.86 -3.62
C LEU A 377 21.21 -0.87 -3.89
N SER A 378 21.96 0.01 -3.21
CA SER A 378 23.40 0.11 -3.40
C SER A 378 24.09 0.78 -2.22
N LEU A 379 25.35 0.44 -2.01
CA LEU A 379 26.24 1.06 -1.04
C LEU A 379 27.50 1.54 -1.74
N LYS A 380 27.97 2.73 -1.38
CA LYS A 380 29.26 3.27 -1.79
C LYS A 380 30.02 3.77 -0.57
N LEU A 381 31.29 3.40 -0.49
CA LEU A 381 32.18 3.69 0.62
C LEU A 381 33.41 4.44 0.10
N GLU A 382 33.77 5.51 0.78
CA GLU A 382 34.98 6.28 0.52
C GLU A 382 35.77 6.42 1.82
N ASN A 383 37.04 6.00 1.81
CA ASN A 383 37.96 6.07 2.94
C ASN A 383 37.41 5.45 4.26
N TYR A 384 36.51 4.47 4.16
CA TYR A 384 35.87 3.81 5.31
C TYR A 384 36.58 2.49 5.63
N ARG A 385 37.11 2.37 6.84
CA ARG A 385 37.89 1.20 7.30
C ARG A 385 38.99 0.83 6.29
N ASN A 386 38.93 -0.36 5.70
CA ASN A 386 39.88 -0.83 4.69
C ASN A 386 39.50 -0.45 3.24
N TYR A 387 38.34 0.18 3.00
CA TYR A 387 37.89 0.58 1.67
C TYR A 387 38.28 2.03 1.37
N LEU A 388 39.12 2.23 0.34
CA LEU A 388 39.45 3.57 -0.17
C LEU A 388 38.35 4.13 -1.07
N ASN A 389 37.88 3.31 -2.01
CA ASN A 389 36.69 3.56 -2.82
C ASN A 389 36.09 2.19 -3.14
N PHE A 390 34.81 2.01 -2.84
CA PHE A 390 34.09 0.77 -3.03
C PHE A 390 32.65 1.08 -3.37
N LYS A 391 32.07 0.35 -4.31
CA LYS A 391 30.65 0.44 -4.63
C LYS A 391 30.11 -0.94 -4.98
N ILE A 392 28.90 -1.18 -4.53
CA ILE A 392 28.18 -2.42 -4.73
C ILE A 392 26.69 -2.14 -4.90
N ASN A 393 26.03 -2.89 -5.78
CA ASN A 393 24.58 -2.92 -5.87
C ASN A 393 24.08 -4.23 -5.25
N PHE A 394 22.87 -4.22 -4.71
CA PHE A 394 22.29 -5.38 -4.04
C PHE A 394 21.00 -5.82 -4.73
N PRO A 395 20.70 -7.12 -4.74
CA PRO A 395 19.38 -7.65 -5.06
C PRO A 395 18.32 -7.24 -4.04
N SER A 396 17.05 -7.35 -4.43
CA SER A 396 15.88 -7.08 -3.58
C SER A 396 15.85 -7.95 -2.33
N GLU A 397 16.30 -9.19 -2.43
CA GLU A 397 16.34 -10.19 -1.37
C GLU A 397 17.54 -9.98 -0.43
N GLY A 398 18.57 -9.26 -0.89
CA GLY A 398 19.85 -9.07 -0.20
C GLY A 398 20.97 -9.94 -0.79
N ALA A 399 22.01 -10.23 -0.01
CA ALA A 399 23.17 -10.98 -0.50
C ALA A 399 23.97 -11.69 0.60
N ILE A 400 24.64 -12.79 0.23
CA ILE A 400 25.69 -13.44 1.01
C ILE A 400 27.04 -12.90 0.54
N ILE A 401 27.69 -12.11 1.38
CA ILE A 401 29.01 -11.55 1.19
C ILE A 401 30.05 -12.53 1.74
N THR A 402 30.91 -13.05 0.86
CA THR A 402 31.90 -14.07 1.20
C THR A 402 33.34 -13.66 0.83
N GLY A 403 34.32 -14.47 1.24
CA GLY A 403 35.76 -14.24 1.10
C GLY A 403 36.54 -14.52 2.39
N ARG A 404 37.88 -14.48 2.35
CA ARG A 404 38.75 -14.71 3.51
C ARG A 404 38.49 -13.76 4.68
N ASN A 405 38.89 -14.18 5.87
CA ASN A 405 38.86 -13.31 7.06
C ASN A 405 39.80 -12.12 6.88
N GLY A 406 39.35 -10.94 7.32
CA GLY A 406 40.09 -9.68 7.18
C GLY A 406 39.89 -8.93 5.86
N ILE A 407 39.18 -9.49 4.87
CA ILE A 407 38.96 -8.80 3.57
C ILE A 407 37.98 -7.61 3.64
N GLY A 408 37.19 -7.51 4.72
CA GLY A 408 36.27 -6.39 4.95
C GLY A 408 34.77 -6.72 4.80
N LYS A 409 34.36 -8.00 4.84
CA LYS A 409 32.94 -8.42 4.81
C LYS A 409 32.11 -7.69 5.87
N THR A 410 32.54 -7.78 7.13
CA THR A 410 31.92 -7.12 8.27
C THR A 410 31.89 -5.60 8.14
N ASN A 411 32.87 -4.98 7.46
CA ASN A 411 32.86 -3.53 7.24
C ASN A 411 31.76 -3.10 6.27
N ILE A 412 31.38 -3.94 5.29
CA ILE A 412 30.23 -3.66 4.41
C ILE A 412 28.94 -3.70 5.23
N LEU A 413 28.75 -4.74 6.04
CA LEU A 413 27.60 -4.88 6.94
C LEU A 413 27.52 -3.73 7.95
N GLU A 414 28.65 -3.35 8.55
CA GLU A 414 28.74 -2.22 9.48
C GLU A 414 28.32 -0.92 8.78
N ALA A 415 28.73 -0.68 7.54
CA ALA A 415 28.36 0.51 6.80
C ALA A 415 26.86 0.57 6.44
N ILE A 416 26.24 -0.58 6.11
CA ILE A 416 24.79 -0.69 5.94
C ILE A 416 24.08 -0.28 7.24
N ALA A 417 24.48 -0.88 8.37
CA ALA A 417 23.91 -0.58 9.68
C ALA A 417 24.17 0.88 10.11
N TYR A 418 25.35 1.41 9.80
CA TYR A 418 25.73 2.79 10.09
C TYR A 418 24.83 3.78 9.34
N SER A 419 24.37 3.43 8.14
CA SER A 419 23.40 4.25 7.39
C SER A 419 22.04 4.37 8.09
N ALA A 420 21.66 3.39 8.92
CA ALA A 420 20.43 3.42 9.72
C ALA A 420 20.63 4.05 11.11
N PHE A 421 21.77 3.77 11.76
CA PHE A 421 22.01 4.20 13.15
C PHE A 421 22.76 5.52 13.29
N GLY A 422 23.51 5.92 12.25
CA GLY A 422 24.46 7.03 12.27
C GLY A 422 25.64 6.83 13.21
N LYS A 423 25.89 5.60 13.69
CA LYS A 423 27.00 5.22 14.59
C LYS A 423 27.37 3.74 14.40
N SER A 424 28.58 3.36 14.84
CA SER A 424 29.06 1.96 14.78
C SER A 424 28.20 1.04 15.64
N THR A 425 27.89 -0.16 15.13
CA THR A 425 27.25 -1.25 15.87
C THR A 425 28.21 -1.97 16.82
N GLN A 426 29.52 -1.80 16.62
CA GLN A 426 30.59 -2.41 17.41
C GLN A 426 31.15 -1.48 18.49
N GLN A 427 30.48 -0.35 18.76
CA GLN A 427 30.89 0.66 19.75
C GLN A 427 32.22 1.37 19.44
N ALA A 428 32.71 1.29 18.21
CA ALA A 428 33.87 2.07 17.77
C ALA A 428 33.54 3.56 17.71
N ASN A 429 34.51 4.40 18.04
CA ASN A 429 34.37 5.85 17.83
C ASN A 429 34.41 6.15 16.33
N ASP A 430 33.73 7.22 15.90
CA ASP A 430 33.69 7.59 14.48
C ASP A 430 35.10 7.78 13.86
N SER A 431 36.05 8.30 14.63
CA SER A 431 37.44 8.49 14.18
C SER A 431 38.17 7.17 13.88
N GLU A 432 37.79 6.07 14.52
CA GLU A 432 38.35 4.72 14.32
C GLU A 432 37.79 4.03 13.06
N LEU A 433 36.76 4.61 12.44
CA LEU A 433 36.17 4.16 11.18
C LEU A 433 36.87 4.79 9.98
N ILE A 434 37.64 5.86 10.17
CA ILE A 434 38.41 6.53 9.11
C ILE A 434 39.59 5.62 8.72
N ASN A 435 39.80 5.43 7.42
CA ASN A 435 40.99 4.75 6.93
C ASN A 435 42.27 5.45 7.45
N PHE A 436 43.25 4.68 7.92
CA PHE A 436 44.45 5.19 8.60
C PHE A 436 45.19 6.33 7.88
N SER A 437 45.15 6.37 6.55
CA SER A 437 45.87 7.38 5.73
C SER A 437 44.99 8.52 5.23
N LYS A 438 43.78 8.69 5.79
CA LYS A 438 42.77 9.63 5.29
C LYS A 438 42.26 10.53 6.42
N ALA A 439 41.69 11.66 6.03
CA ALA A 439 41.20 12.68 6.97
C ALA A 439 39.69 12.60 7.25
N PHE A 440 38.96 11.80 6.45
CA PHE A 440 37.52 11.66 6.51
C PHE A 440 37.10 10.31 5.91
N PHE A 441 35.87 9.89 6.18
CA PHE A 441 35.17 8.85 5.41
C PHE A 441 33.80 9.34 4.93
N ARG A 442 33.27 8.66 3.90
CA ARG A 442 31.89 8.85 3.43
C ARG A 442 31.22 7.52 3.14
N ILE A 443 29.95 7.42 3.53
CA ILE A 443 29.04 6.32 3.20
C ILE A 443 27.88 6.92 2.42
N GLU A 444 27.61 6.38 1.23
CA GLU A 444 26.41 6.68 0.46
C GLU A 444 25.56 5.40 0.31
N ALA A 445 24.31 5.43 0.75
CA ALA A 445 23.37 4.33 0.59
C ALA A 445 22.15 4.80 -0.22
N LYS A 446 21.80 4.05 -1.27
CA LYS A 446 20.54 4.24 -2.01
C LYS A 446 19.51 3.28 -1.47
N ILE A 447 18.37 3.80 -1.07
CA ILE A 447 17.32 3.03 -0.40
C ILE A 447 15.98 3.32 -1.09
N MET A 448 15.26 2.26 -1.45
CA MET A 448 13.86 2.34 -1.85
C MET A 448 13.00 2.30 -0.59
N ILE A 449 12.18 3.34 -0.37
CA ILE A 449 11.21 3.42 0.71
C ILE A 449 9.88 3.79 0.06
N GLU A 450 8.83 2.98 0.26
CA GLU A 450 7.49 3.23 -0.31
C GLU A 450 7.50 3.50 -1.84
N ASN A 451 8.35 2.79 -2.58
CA ASN A 451 8.62 2.95 -4.03
C ASN A 451 9.32 4.28 -4.44
N LYS A 452 9.78 5.08 -3.48
CA LYS A 452 10.61 6.26 -3.73
C LYS A 452 12.07 5.95 -3.40
N GLN A 453 12.97 6.34 -4.29
CA GLN A 453 14.40 6.20 -4.04
C GLN A 453 14.90 7.40 -3.24
N HIS A 454 15.57 7.12 -2.13
CA HIS A 454 16.24 8.08 -1.26
C HIS A 454 17.75 7.85 -1.29
N LEU A 455 18.52 8.94 -1.22
CA LEU A 455 19.97 8.90 -1.09
C LEU A 455 20.38 9.36 0.31
N PHE A 456 20.97 8.44 1.08
CA PHE A 456 21.56 8.70 2.38
C PHE A 456 23.05 8.93 2.22
N GLU A 457 23.54 10.06 2.71
CA GLU A 457 24.95 10.42 2.60
C GLU A 457 25.46 10.81 3.98
N ILE A 458 26.40 10.01 4.52
CA ILE A 458 27.02 10.29 5.80
C ILE A 458 28.51 10.54 5.58
N ALA A 459 28.96 11.73 5.94
CA ALA A 459 30.35 12.13 5.86
C ALA A 459 30.87 12.51 7.25
N VAL A 460 32.03 11.97 7.61
CA VAL A 460 32.65 12.19 8.92
C VAL A 460 34.10 12.54 8.73
N ASP A 461 34.52 13.63 9.35
CA ASP A 461 35.94 13.96 9.55
C ASP A 461 36.27 14.02 11.05
N ASN A 462 37.52 14.30 11.40
CA ASN A 462 37.97 14.37 12.80
C ASN A 462 37.31 15.46 13.65
N LYS A 463 36.52 16.37 13.05
CA LYS A 463 35.88 17.51 13.74
C LYS A 463 34.37 17.43 13.73
N LYS A 464 33.76 16.91 12.66
CA LYS A 464 32.31 16.96 12.44
C LYS A 464 31.78 15.71 11.73
N LYS A 465 30.52 15.41 12.02
CA LYS A 465 29.68 14.46 11.31
C LYS A 465 28.57 15.23 10.60
N ILE A 466 28.37 14.94 9.32
CA ILE A 466 27.28 15.51 8.50
C ILE A 466 26.49 14.34 7.92
N ILE A 467 25.18 14.38 8.08
CA ILE A 467 24.25 13.39 7.52
C ILE A 467 23.27 14.12 6.61
N LYS A 468 23.10 13.63 5.39
CA LYS A 468 22.15 14.15 4.42
C LYS A 468 21.22 13.07 3.89
N ILE A 469 19.98 13.45 3.64
CA ILE A 469 18.97 12.62 2.97
C ILE A 469 18.42 13.46 1.82
N ASP A 470 18.53 12.96 0.59
CA ASP A 470 18.14 13.67 -0.63
C ASP A 470 18.73 15.09 -0.71
N LYS A 471 20.00 15.21 -0.33
CA LYS A 471 20.79 16.46 -0.23
C LYS A 471 20.43 17.39 0.92
N ALA A 472 19.30 17.18 1.61
CA ALA A 472 18.92 17.93 2.81
C ALA A 472 19.71 17.42 4.02
N THR A 473 20.24 18.31 4.86
CA THR A 473 20.99 17.92 6.07
C THR A 473 20.01 17.70 7.22
N ILE A 474 20.12 16.59 7.93
CA ILE A 474 19.30 16.32 9.13
C ILE A 474 19.95 16.95 10.37
N GLU A 475 19.15 17.38 11.33
CA GLU A 475 19.65 18.04 12.55
C GLU A 475 20.03 17.03 13.63
N ARG A 476 19.27 15.93 13.72
CA ARG A 476 19.45 14.90 14.76
C ARG A 476 19.63 13.53 14.12
N ILE A 477 20.62 12.78 14.61
CA ILE A 477 20.88 11.40 14.17
C ILE A 477 19.64 10.51 14.33
N SER A 478 18.83 10.76 15.37
CA SER A 478 17.57 10.05 15.62
C SER A 478 16.55 10.16 14.48
N GLU A 479 16.68 11.16 13.59
CA GLU A 479 15.79 11.28 12.43
C GLU A 479 15.97 10.12 11.44
N LEU A 480 17.15 9.49 11.39
CA LEU A 480 17.40 8.31 10.54
C LEU A 480 16.42 7.17 10.82
N TYR A 481 15.99 7.02 12.08
CA TYR A 481 15.03 5.99 12.44
C TYR A 481 13.69 6.16 11.71
N HIS A 482 13.30 7.35 11.23
CA HIS A 482 12.02 7.49 10.51
C HIS A 482 12.02 6.82 9.13
N TYR A 483 13.21 6.58 8.57
CA TYR A 483 13.31 6.14 7.18
C TYR A 483 13.40 4.64 7.04
N PHE A 484 14.30 4.00 7.79
CA PHE A 484 14.46 2.57 7.72
C PHE A 484 15.05 1.97 9.00
N LYS A 485 14.76 0.69 9.23
CA LYS A 485 15.18 -0.04 10.43
C LYS A 485 16.12 -1.17 10.04
N VAL A 486 17.12 -1.39 10.88
CA VAL A 486 18.09 -2.49 10.72
C VAL A 486 18.13 -3.28 12.02
N VAL A 487 18.12 -4.61 11.89
CA VAL A 487 18.44 -5.52 13.00
C VAL A 487 19.77 -6.20 12.68
N TYR A 488 20.79 -5.85 13.46
CA TYR A 488 22.15 -6.37 13.32
C TYR A 488 22.36 -7.54 14.28
N LEU A 489 22.58 -8.73 13.74
CA LEU A 489 22.95 -9.93 14.47
C LEU A 489 24.46 -10.07 14.44
N SER A 490 25.10 -9.91 15.60
CA SER A 490 26.55 -10.04 15.75
C SER A 490 26.93 -11.24 16.59
N PRO A 491 28.16 -11.78 16.47
CA PRO A 491 28.65 -12.83 17.36
C PRO A 491 28.66 -12.38 18.83
N ASN A 492 28.78 -11.07 19.08
CA ASN A 492 28.78 -10.49 20.42
C ASN A 492 27.39 -10.47 21.08
N ASP A 493 26.30 -10.73 20.34
CA ASP A 493 24.95 -10.77 20.90
C ASP A 493 24.77 -11.91 21.92
N ILE A 494 25.69 -12.89 21.95
CA ILE A 494 25.76 -13.88 23.04
C ILE A 494 25.91 -13.22 24.42
N GLN A 495 26.46 -12.00 24.49
CA GLN A 495 26.58 -11.22 25.73
C GLN A 495 25.23 -10.70 26.24
N ILE A 496 24.20 -10.60 25.39
CA ILE A 496 22.84 -10.30 25.84
C ILE A 496 22.38 -11.43 26.78
N VAL A 497 22.68 -12.69 26.45
CA VAL A 497 22.31 -13.85 27.26
C VAL A 497 23.29 -14.09 28.41
N SER A 498 24.59 -14.11 28.12
CA SER A 498 25.63 -14.59 29.05
C SER A 498 26.38 -13.48 29.81
N GLY A 499 26.34 -12.25 29.29
CA GLY A 499 27.14 -11.13 29.75
C GLY A 499 26.57 -10.40 30.96
N SER A 500 27.18 -9.24 31.23
CA SER A 500 26.75 -8.34 32.30
C SER A 500 25.36 -7.71 32.01
N PRO A 501 24.66 -7.26 33.07
CA PRO A 501 23.38 -6.55 32.94
C PRO A 501 23.39 -5.38 31.95
N SER A 502 24.53 -4.71 31.80
CA SER A 502 24.69 -3.59 30.87
C SER A 502 24.42 -3.95 29.40
N HIS A 503 24.74 -5.18 28.97
CA HIS A 503 24.48 -5.63 27.60
C HIS A 503 22.98 -5.75 27.32
N ARG A 504 22.23 -6.29 28.29
CA ARG A 504 20.76 -6.45 28.20
C ARG A 504 20.05 -5.12 28.22
N ARG A 505 20.44 -4.22 29.14
CA ARG A 505 19.91 -2.85 29.17
C ARG A 505 20.18 -2.11 27.86
N ASN A 506 21.41 -2.16 27.36
CA ASN A 506 21.73 -1.50 26.09
C ASN A 506 20.96 -2.10 24.90
N PHE A 507 20.80 -3.43 24.84
CA PHE A 507 19.94 -4.06 23.84
C PHE A 507 18.50 -3.52 23.93
N LEU A 508 17.90 -3.56 25.13
CA LEU A 508 16.52 -3.16 25.34
C LEU A 508 16.31 -1.67 25.00
N ASP A 509 17.22 -0.81 25.48
CA ASP A 509 17.17 0.62 25.25
C ASP A 509 17.27 0.95 23.75
N GLN A 510 18.14 0.24 23.02
CA GLN A 510 18.27 0.39 21.58
C GLN A 510 17.04 -0.13 20.84
N ALA A 511 16.48 -1.26 21.25
CA ALA A 511 15.31 -1.86 20.63
C ALA A 511 14.06 -0.96 20.78
N ILE A 512 13.84 -0.39 21.96
CA ILE A 512 12.75 0.57 22.21
C ILE A 512 13.00 1.88 21.44
N SER A 513 14.23 2.39 21.45
CA SER A 513 14.59 3.63 20.72
C SER A 513 14.34 3.52 19.22
N GLN A 514 14.52 2.33 18.62
CA GLN A 514 14.18 2.12 17.22
C GLN A 514 12.68 2.24 16.95
N GLN A 515 11.80 2.09 17.94
CA GLN A 515 10.34 2.15 17.76
C GLN A 515 9.71 3.42 18.34
N SER A 516 10.41 4.12 19.23
CA SER A 516 9.87 5.27 19.97
C SER A 516 10.88 6.41 20.05
N PHE A 517 10.54 7.54 19.41
CA PHE A 517 11.34 8.76 19.48
C PHE A 517 11.30 9.40 20.88
N SER A 518 10.14 9.39 21.54
CA SER A 518 9.99 9.94 22.89
C SER A 518 10.90 9.22 23.90
N TYR A 519 11.15 7.92 23.69
CA TYR A 519 12.06 7.14 24.52
C TYR A 519 13.53 7.60 24.40
N ILE A 520 13.95 8.08 23.22
CA ILE A 520 15.31 8.62 23.02
C ILE A 520 15.51 9.88 23.86
N GLU A 521 14.54 10.79 23.84
CA GLU A 521 14.58 12.02 24.65
C GLU A 521 14.52 11.69 26.15
N LEU A 522 13.68 10.72 26.53
CA LEU A 522 13.58 10.21 27.89
C LEU A 522 14.93 9.68 28.41
N LEU A 523 15.60 8.79 27.66
CA LEU A 523 16.92 8.28 28.02
C LEU A 523 17.97 9.38 28.12
N ARG A 524 17.94 10.36 27.21
CA ARG A 524 18.88 11.49 27.22
C ARG A 524 18.69 12.33 28.48
N ASN A 525 17.45 12.64 28.83
CA ASN A 525 17.12 13.40 30.02
C ASN A 525 17.51 12.64 31.29
N TYR A 526 17.16 11.36 31.37
CA TYR A 526 17.54 10.51 32.50
C TYR A 526 19.06 10.46 32.71
N ASN A 527 19.84 10.22 31.66
CA ASN A 527 21.30 10.17 31.75
C ASN A 527 21.91 11.52 32.15
N ARG A 528 21.32 12.64 31.69
CA ARG A 528 21.73 13.98 32.11
C ARG A 528 21.49 14.19 33.60
N ILE A 529 20.29 13.87 34.09
CA ILE A 529 19.93 13.98 35.51
C ILE A 529 20.81 13.07 36.36
N LEU A 530 21.00 11.80 35.97
CA LEU A 530 21.88 10.86 36.66
C LEU A 530 23.30 11.41 36.81
N LYS A 531 23.86 12.00 35.73
CA LYS A 531 25.20 12.59 35.75
C LYS A 531 25.27 13.81 36.69
N GLN A 532 24.29 14.70 36.63
CA GLN A 532 24.23 15.90 37.48
C GLN A 532 24.05 15.54 38.95
N ARG A 533 23.16 14.58 39.25
CA ARG A 533 22.93 14.05 40.58
C ARG A 533 24.19 13.39 41.16
N ASN A 534 24.89 12.57 40.38
CA ASN A 534 26.14 11.96 40.81
C ASN A 534 27.28 12.96 41.00
N ALA A 535 27.24 14.11 40.33
CA ALA A 535 28.16 15.21 40.58
C ALA A 535 27.82 15.93 41.89
N LEU A 536 26.53 16.21 42.13
CA LEU A 536 26.03 16.82 43.37
C LEU A 536 26.46 16.00 44.60
N LEU A 537 26.33 14.67 44.54
CA LEU A 537 26.72 13.77 45.64
C LEU A 537 28.21 13.83 46.04
N LYS A 538 29.05 14.52 45.26
CA LYS A 538 30.49 14.71 45.52
C LYS A 538 30.83 16.11 46.03
N GLU A 539 29.87 17.01 46.05
CA GLU A 539 30.02 18.41 46.46
C GLU A 539 29.26 18.65 47.78
N GLU A 540 29.40 19.85 48.37
CA GLU A 540 28.52 20.28 49.45
C GLU A 540 27.18 20.74 48.86
N PHE A 541 26.09 20.16 49.33
CA PHE A 541 24.73 20.49 48.89
C PHE A 541 23.77 20.51 50.08
N ASN A 542 22.64 21.20 49.93
CA ASN A 542 21.58 21.16 50.93
C ASN A 542 20.53 20.08 50.60
N LYS A 543 19.79 19.65 51.62
CA LYS A 543 18.80 18.57 51.48
C LYS A 543 17.69 18.90 50.47
N ALA A 544 17.29 20.17 50.35
CA ALA A 544 16.24 20.60 49.42
C ALA A 544 16.69 20.48 47.95
N GLU A 545 17.95 20.82 47.65
CA GLU A 545 18.55 20.64 46.33
C GLU A 545 18.52 19.17 45.90
N LYS A 546 18.99 18.25 46.77
CA LYS A 546 18.94 16.81 46.48
C LYS A 546 17.51 16.31 46.27
N HIS A 547 16.55 16.74 47.10
CA HIS A 547 15.14 16.34 46.91
C HIS A 547 14.57 16.78 45.55
N SER A 548 14.95 17.96 45.04
CA SER A 548 14.51 18.41 43.71
C SER A 548 15.06 17.48 42.61
N TRP A 549 16.35 17.14 42.68
CA TRP A 549 16.96 16.21 41.73
C TRP A 549 16.40 14.79 41.86
N ASP A 550 16.14 14.31 43.08
CA ASP A 550 15.57 12.98 43.33
C ASP A 550 14.18 12.85 42.73
N ARG A 551 13.36 13.90 42.80
CA ARG A 551 12.01 13.91 42.19
C ARG A 551 12.07 13.76 40.67
N GLU A 552 12.90 14.55 39.99
CA GLU A 552 13.07 14.43 38.53
C GLU A 552 13.71 13.10 38.14
N PHE A 553 14.72 12.66 38.89
CA PHE A 553 15.38 11.38 38.70
C PHE A 553 14.39 10.22 38.81
N ALA A 554 13.53 10.23 39.82
CA ALA A 554 12.51 9.22 40.02
C ALA A 554 11.44 9.23 38.93
N GLN A 555 11.03 10.41 38.48
CA GLN A 555 10.05 10.54 37.40
C GLN A 555 10.55 9.92 36.09
N TYR A 556 11.76 10.29 35.66
CA TYR A 556 12.35 9.71 34.45
C TYR A 556 12.70 8.22 34.62
N ALA A 557 13.14 7.81 35.81
CA ALA A 557 13.39 6.40 36.11
C ALA A 557 12.13 5.55 35.92
N ALA A 558 11.00 5.99 36.48
CA ALA A 558 9.73 5.29 36.39
C ALA A 558 9.26 5.14 34.94
N GLN A 559 9.28 6.22 34.16
CA GLN A 559 8.90 6.18 32.75
C GLN A 559 9.77 5.23 31.91
N ILE A 560 11.08 5.16 32.20
CA ILE A 560 11.98 4.21 31.52
C ILE A 560 11.61 2.78 31.87
N ILE A 561 11.37 2.50 33.16
CA ILE A 561 11.00 1.16 33.63
C ILE A 561 9.66 0.74 33.02
N GLU A 562 8.65 1.61 33.02
CA GLU A 562 7.34 1.36 32.42
C GLU A 562 7.47 1.02 30.93
N ALA A 563 8.18 1.85 30.15
CA ALA A 563 8.40 1.59 28.73
C ALA A 563 9.17 0.27 28.48
N ARG A 564 10.10 -0.09 29.37
CA ARG A 564 10.82 -1.37 29.30
C ARG A 564 9.91 -2.56 29.60
N LEU A 565 9.05 -2.46 30.60
CA LEU A 565 8.08 -3.52 30.95
C LEU A 565 7.06 -3.72 29.82
N ASP A 566 6.54 -2.64 29.25
CA ASP A 566 5.61 -2.69 28.12
C ASP A 566 6.24 -3.36 26.90
N TYR A 567 7.49 -3.02 26.58
CA TYR A 567 8.23 -3.69 25.52
C TYR A 567 8.47 -5.16 25.84
N LEU A 568 8.93 -5.49 27.05
CA LEU A 568 9.25 -6.86 27.46
C LEU A 568 8.02 -7.77 27.42
N LYS A 569 6.83 -7.27 27.76
CA LYS A 569 5.58 -8.03 27.70
C LYS A 569 5.29 -8.56 26.29
N LEU A 570 5.41 -7.69 25.28
CA LEU A 570 5.22 -8.10 23.88
C LEU A 570 6.41 -8.93 23.38
N PHE A 571 7.62 -8.54 23.77
CA PHE A 571 8.85 -9.21 23.37
C PHE A 571 8.92 -10.65 23.86
N GLU A 572 8.47 -10.95 25.08
CA GLU A 572 8.42 -12.29 25.63
C GLU A 572 7.51 -13.21 24.80
N GLN A 573 6.35 -12.73 24.33
CA GLN A 573 5.44 -13.52 23.48
C GLN A 573 6.11 -13.93 22.15
N HIS A 574 6.77 -12.98 21.49
CA HIS A 574 7.50 -13.25 20.25
C HIS A 574 8.74 -14.12 20.48
N LEU A 575 9.48 -13.86 21.55
CA LEU A 575 10.70 -14.61 21.86
C LEU A 575 10.37 -16.06 22.23
N SER A 576 9.34 -16.30 23.04
CA SER A 576 8.93 -17.65 23.44
C SER A 576 8.43 -18.46 22.26
N SER A 577 7.62 -17.88 21.37
CA SER A 577 7.15 -18.58 20.15
C SER A 577 8.30 -18.94 19.20
N LEU A 578 9.19 -17.98 18.91
CA LEU A 578 10.38 -18.23 18.08
C LEU A 578 11.32 -19.27 18.69
N TYR A 579 11.58 -19.14 19.99
CA TYR A 579 12.51 -20.04 20.67
C TYR A 579 11.93 -21.44 20.86
N ALA A 580 10.60 -21.62 20.94
CA ALA A 580 9.99 -22.95 20.91
C ALA A 580 10.30 -23.70 19.59
N ILE A 581 10.31 -22.98 18.46
CA ILE A 581 10.65 -23.54 17.14
C ILE A 581 12.15 -23.86 17.05
N ILE A 582 13.00 -22.89 17.41
CA ILE A 582 14.47 -23.04 17.30
C ILE A 582 15.01 -24.05 18.33
N GLY A 583 14.54 -23.94 19.58
CA GLY A 583 14.95 -24.72 20.75
C GLY A 583 14.26 -26.08 20.91
N LYS A 584 13.20 -26.37 20.14
CA LYS A 584 12.41 -27.63 20.19
C LYS A 584 11.62 -27.81 21.50
N GLY A 585 10.72 -26.87 21.78
CA GLY A 585 9.73 -26.98 22.87
C GLY A 585 10.24 -26.61 24.27
N GLU A 586 11.34 -25.86 24.37
CA GLU A 586 11.79 -25.28 25.64
C GLU A 586 10.90 -24.07 26.02
N GLU A 587 10.45 -24.02 27.27
CA GLU A 587 9.69 -22.88 27.78
C GLU A 587 10.63 -21.74 28.15
N LEU A 588 10.32 -20.54 27.66
CA LEU A 588 11.08 -19.33 27.91
C LEU A 588 10.27 -18.35 28.74
N LYS A 589 10.92 -17.73 29.73
CA LYS A 589 10.36 -16.67 30.56
C LYS A 589 11.35 -15.53 30.75
N LEU A 590 10.85 -14.29 30.72
CA LEU A 590 11.62 -13.10 31.06
C LEU A 590 11.24 -12.57 32.44
N GLU A 591 12.22 -12.04 33.17
CA GLU A 591 11.98 -11.40 34.47
C GLU A 591 12.77 -10.10 34.57
N TYR A 592 12.08 -9.00 34.82
CA TYR A 592 12.71 -7.71 35.12
C TYR A 592 13.13 -7.68 36.59
N LYS A 593 14.42 -7.44 36.86
CA LYS A 593 15.01 -7.38 38.19
C LYS A 593 15.29 -5.93 38.55
N TYR A 594 14.45 -5.38 39.43
CA TYR A 594 14.62 -4.04 39.97
C TYR A 594 15.82 -3.97 40.92
N SER A 595 16.50 -2.82 40.91
CA SER A 595 17.54 -2.46 41.89
C SER A 595 16.99 -1.95 43.23
N PHE A 596 15.67 -1.97 43.39
CA PHE A 596 14.93 -1.53 44.58
C PHE A 596 13.72 -2.44 44.81
N ASN A 597 13.12 -2.37 46.00
CA ASN A 597 11.93 -3.15 46.32
C ASN A 597 10.67 -2.50 45.73
N LEU A 598 9.82 -3.28 45.08
CA LEU A 598 8.56 -2.84 44.51
C LEU A 598 7.39 -3.50 45.27
N GLU A 599 6.57 -2.71 45.96
CA GLU A 599 5.35 -3.21 46.60
C GLU A 599 4.24 -3.44 45.56
N GLU A 600 3.43 -4.50 45.73
CA GLU A 600 2.42 -4.96 44.75
C GLU A 600 1.38 -3.89 44.34
N ASN A 601 1.06 -2.93 45.22
CA ASN A 601 0.00 -1.94 45.02
C ASN A 601 0.49 -0.50 44.80
N GLY A 602 1.80 -0.26 44.75
CA GLY A 602 2.36 1.09 44.59
C GLY A 602 2.82 1.36 43.16
N SER A 603 2.69 2.60 42.68
CA SER A 603 3.29 2.99 41.40
C SER A 603 4.82 2.92 41.45
N ILE A 604 5.47 2.65 40.31
CA ILE A 604 6.93 2.57 40.21
C ILE A 604 7.57 3.88 40.71
N TRP A 605 7.03 5.02 40.31
CA TRP A 605 7.50 6.34 40.75
C TRP A 605 7.48 6.50 42.28
N LYS A 606 6.39 6.09 42.94
CA LYS A 606 6.24 6.25 44.40
C LYS A 606 7.18 5.32 45.17
N ASN A 607 7.22 4.04 44.79
CA ASN A 607 8.14 3.06 45.40
C ASN A 607 9.59 3.49 45.25
N PHE A 608 9.97 3.93 44.04
CA PHE A 608 11.34 4.37 43.77
C PHE A 608 11.69 5.66 44.54
N SER A 609 10.77 6.62 44.65
CA SER A 609 10.97 7.84 45.44
C SER A 609 11.16 7.53 46.92
N ASN A 610 10.33 6.64 47.49
CA ASN A 610 10.49 6.21 48.88
C ASN A 610 11.83 5.52 49.10
N TYR A 611 12.24 4.63 48.19
CA TYR A 611 13.51 3.93 48.30
C TYR A 611 14.72 4.87 48.24
N LEU A 612 14.67 5.95 47.44
CA LEU A 612 15.71 6.99 47.41
C LEU A 612 15.87 7.70 48.76
N GLU A 613 14.78 7.88 49.52
CA GLU A 613 14.83 8.44 50.86
C GLU A 613 15.45 7.45 51.86
N GLU A 614 15.14 6.16 51.75
CA GLU A 614 15.69 5.10 52.61
C GLU A 614 17.21 4.96 52.46
N ILE A 615 17.73 5.06 51.24
CA ILE A 615 19.16 4.90 50.95
C ILE A 615 19.96 6.21 50.99
N TYR A 616 19.34 7.31 51.45
CA TYR A 616 19.95 8.65 51.43
C TYR A 616 21.37 8.69 52.00
N GLU A 617 21.56 8.14 53.22
CA GLU A 617 22.86 8.11 53.89
C GLU A 617 23.89 7.24 53.16
N GLN A 618 23.44 6.16 52.50
CA GLN A 618 24.32 5.28 51.74
C GLN A 618 24.82 5.98 50.47
N GLU A 619 23.95 6.69 49.75
CA GLU A 619 24.35 7.44 48.56
C GLU A 619 25.30 8.59 48.88
N LEU A 620 25.12 9.24 50.04
CA LEU A 620 26.04 10.26 50.54
C LEU A 620 27.43 9.65 50.81
N TYR A 621 27.49 8.48 51.44
CA TYR A 621 28.74 7.78 51.71
C TYR A 621 29.45 7.30 50.43
N TYR A 622 28.71 6.68 49.50
CA TYR A 622 29.28 6.14 48.25
C TYR A 622 29.44 7.18 47.13
N GLN A 623 28.89 8.39 47.31
CA GLN A 623 28.95 9.52 46.37
C GLN A 623 28.50 9.17 44.95
N ARG A 624 27.46 8.32 44.84
CA ARG A 624 26.85 7.90 43.58
C ARG A 624 25.44 7.37 43.79
N SER A 625 24.66 7.36 42.72
CA SER A 625 23.35 6.72 42.68
C SER A 625 23.49 5.21 42.84
N LEU A 626 22.68 4.62 43.74
CA LEU A 626 22.74 3.18 44.07
C LEU A 626 21.54 2.39 43.57
N CYS A 627 20.53 3.05 43.00
CA CYS A 627 19.35 2.41 42.42
C CYS A 627 18.85 3.15 41.17
N GLY A 628 18.06 2.46 40.36
CA GLY A 628 17.38 2.96 39.17
C GLY A 628 17.63 2.11 37.92
N PRO A 629 16.98 2.44 36.78
CA PRO A 629 17.05 1.64 35.55
C PRO A 629 18.45 1.50 34.94
N HIS A 630 19.43 2.30 35.36
CA HIS A 630 20.83 2.12 34.98
C HIS A 630 21.54 0.96 35.71
N LEU A 631 20.92 0.42 36.78
CA LEU A 631 21.42 -0.69 37.60
C LEU A 631 20.51 -1.94 37.55
N ASP A 632 19.25 -1.80 37.15
CA ASP A 632 18.30 -2.91 36.96
C ASP A 632 18.82 -3.98 35.97
N ASP A 633 18.27 -5.20 36.03
CA ASP A 633 18.64 -6.30 35.13
C ASP A 633 17.41 -6.99 34.52
N ILE A 634 17.65 -7.83 33.52
CA ILE A 634 16.65 -8.68 32.88
C ILE A 634 17.20 -10.10 32.92
N GLU A 635 16.53 -11.01 33.62
CA GLU A 635 16.93 -12.41 33.68
C GLU A 635 16.11 -13.22 32.66
N ILE A 636 16.79 -14.10 31.93
CA ILE A 636 16.14 -15.00 30.96
C ILE A 636 16.20 -16.42 31.54
N TYR A 637 15.04 -17.06 31.64
CA TYR A 637 14.91 -18.43 32.11
C TYR A 637 14.52 -19.36 30.96
N LEU A 638 15.15 -20.53 30.93
CA LEU A 638 14.78 -21.66 30.08
C LEU A 638 14.40 -22.82 30.99
N ASN A 639 13.16 -23.33 30.86
CA ASN A 639 12.61 -24.38 31.73
C ASN A 639 12.86 -24.10 33.22
N ASN A 640 12.58 -22.87 33.67
CA ASN A 640 12.82 -22.35 35.03
C ASN A 640 14.28 -22.24 35.49
N HIS A 641 15.28 -22.46 34.63
CA HIS A 641 16.69 -22.26 34.96
C HIS A 641 17.27 -21.03 34.26
N SER A 642 18.10 -20.25 34.97
CA SER A 642 18.81 -19.10 34.39
C SER A 642 19.62 -19.52 33.17
N ALA A 643 19.27 -18.97 32.00
CA ALA A 643 19.96 -19.22 30.74
C ALA A 643 21.43 -18.79 30.81
N ARG A 644 21.70 -17.71 31.56
CA ARG A 644 23.05 -17.20 31.81
C ARG A 644 23.92 -18.24 32.51
N LYS A 645 23.44 -18.79 33.64
CA LYS A 645 24.22 -19.70 34.50
C LYS A 645 24.25 -21.13 33.98
N PHE A 646 23.11 -21.65 33.53
CA PHE A 646 22.94 -23.09 33.27
C PHE A 646 22.73 -23.44 31.79
N GLY A 647 22.52 -22.44 30.92
CA GLY A 647 22.35 -22.69 29.48
C GLY A 647 23.63 -23.23 28.84
N SER A 648 23.47 -24.26 28.01
CA SER A 648 24.52 -24.77 27.12
C SER A 648 24.94 -23.71 26.10
N GLN A 649 26.13 -23.87 25.49
CA GLN A 649 26.61 -22.93 24.46
C GLN A 649 25.67 -22.86 23.25
N GLY A 650 25.12 -24.00 22.82
CA GLY A 650 24.15 -24.04 21.71
C GLY A 650 22.85 -23.30 22.04
N GLN A 651 22.31 -23.47 23.26
CA GLN A 651 21.13 -22.73 23.72
C GLN A 651 21.39 -21.23 23.76
N LYS A 652 22.52 -20.79 24.34
CA LYS A 652 22.88 -19.37 24.45
C LYS A 652 22.98 -18.68 23.09
N ARG A 653 23.61 -19.33 22.10
CA ARG A 653 23.73 -18.82 20.72
C ARG A 653 22.37 -18.75 20.02
N SER A 654 21.59 -19.82 20.13
CA SER A 654 20.24 -19.89 19.54
C SER A 654 19.32 -18.82 20.12
N LEU A 655 19.42 -18.58 21.42
CA LEU A 655 18.65 -17.57 22.13
C LEU A 655 19.08 -16.15 21.72
N ALA A 656 20.38 -15.90 21.51
CA ALA A 656 20.85 -14.61 20.99
C ALA A 656 20.28 -14.30 19.59
N VAL A 657 20.20 -15.32 18.71
CA VAL A 657 19.55 -15.17 17.40
C VAL A 657 18.05 -14.94 17.58
N ALA A 658 17.36 -15.74 18.40
CA ALA A 658 15.93 -15.61 18.65
C ALA A 658 15.56 -14.22 19.23
N ILE A 659 16.39 -13.65 20.10
CA ILE A 659 16.24 -12.29 20.65
C ILE A 659 16.20 -11.25 19.53
N ARG A 660 17.10 -11.36 18.55
CA ARG A 660 17.14 -10.42 17.41
C ARG A 660 16.00 -10.65 16.43
N LEU A 661 15.61 -11.89 16.19
CA LEU A 661 14.44 -12.19 15.36
C LEU A 661 13.13 -11.70 16.02
N ALA A 662 13.00 -11.84 17.34
CA ALA A 662 11.88 -11.29 18.09
C ALA A 662 11.86 -9.75 18.02
N GLN A 663 13.04 -9.10 18.07
CA GLN A 663 13.15 -7.66 17.82
C GLN A 663 12.66 -7.29 16.42
N ALA A 664 13.06 -8.05 15.38
CA ALA A 664 12.64 -7.80 14.00
C ALA A 664 11.12 -7.91 13.82
N GLN A 665 10.49 -8.94 14.42
CA GLN A 665 9.04 -9.11 14.39
C GLN A 665 8.30 -7.96 15.07
N LEU A 666 8.80 -7.48 16.22
CA LEU A 666 8.19 -6.33 16.89
C LEU A 666 8.31 -5.03 16.08
N ILE A 667 9.40 -4.86 15.34
CA ILE A 667 9.56 -3.72 14.42
C ILE A 667 8.52 -3.83 13.29
N GLU A 668 8.41 -5.00 12.65
CA GLU A 668 7.45 -5.26 11.56
C GLU A 668 5.99 -5.06 11.98
N ASN A 669 5.64 -5.28 13.25
CA ASN A 669 4.28 -5.05 13.75
C ASN A 669 3.93 -3.55 13.86
N LYS A 670 4.93 -2.65 13.94
CA LYS A 670 4.72 -1.20 14.14
C LYS A 670 5.17 -0.34 12.96
N THR A 671 6.07 -0.85 12.14
CA THR A 671 6.69 -0.14 11.01
C THR A 671 6.89 -1.09 9.83
N ASP A 672 7.58 -0.63 8.79
CA ASP A 672 8.00 -1.48 7.69
C ASP A 672 8.96 -2.59 8.15
N GLN A 673 9.10 -3.63 7.32
CA GLN A 673 10.02 -4.73 7.56
C GLN A 673 11.47 -4.21 7.69
N PRO A 674 12.20 -4.56 8.76
CA PRO A 674 13.60 -4.17 8.89
C PRO A 674 14.49 -4.95 7.92
N VAL A 675 15.61 -4.35 7.54
CA VAL A 675 16.73 -5.08 6.95
C VAL A 675 17.41 -5.91 8.04
N LEU A 676 17.67 -7.18 7.75
CA LEU A 676 18.40 -8.05 8.68
C LEU A 676 19.85 -8.22 8.23
N ILE A 677 20.75 -8.18 9.19
CA ILE A 677 22.18 -8.34 8.97
C ILE A 677 22.69 -9.48 9.83
N PHE A 678 23.32 -10.48 9.22
CA PHE A 678 23.91 -11.65 9.88
C PHE A 678 25.43 -11.62 9.71
N ASP A 679 26.15 -11.29 10.77
CA ASP A 679 27.61 -11.25 10.79
C ASP A 679 28.17 -12.55 11.38
N ASP A 680 28.30 -13.58 10.52
CA ASP A 680 28.85 -14.90 10.84
C ASP A 680 28.19 -15.63 12.04
N VAL A 681 26.91 -15.37 12.30
CA VAL A 681 26.23 -15.88 13.51
C VAL A 681 25.67 -17.30 13.39
N LEU A 682 25.42 -17.82 12.18
CA LEU A 682 24.86 -19.18 12.01
C LEU A 682 25.92 -20.28 11.85
N ALA A 683 27.18 -19.91 11.61
CA ALA A 683 28.28 -20.87 11.46
C ALA A 683 28.51 -21.71 12.72
N ASP A 684 28.24 -21.14 13.88
CA ASP A 684 28.44 -21.78 15.19
C ASP A 684 27.20 -22.54 15.72
N LEU A 685 26.13 -22.63 14.93
CA LEU A 685 24.93 -23.40 15.26
C LEU A 685 24.94 -24.76 14.55
N ASP A 686 24.26 -25.73 15.15
CA ASP A 686 24.08 -27.03 14.50
C ASP A 686 23.17 -26.90 13.26
N LYS A 687 23.39 -27.79 12.27
CA LYS A 687 22.72 -27.73 10.96
C LYS A 687 21.18 -27.68 11.07
N ASN A 688 20.59 -28.37 12.05
CA ASN A 688 19.14 -28.40 12.22
C ASN A 688 18.61 -27.03 12.71
N ARG A 689 19.29 -26.40 13.67
CA ARG A 689 18.92 -25.06 14.14
C ARG A 689 19.11 -24.00 13.09
N SER A 690 20.24 -24.02 12.36
CA SER A 690 20.48 -23.10 11.25
C SER A 690 19.40 -23.25 10.18
N ALA A 691 19.01 -24.49 9.81
CA ALA A 691 17.95 -24.72 8.85
C ALA A 691 16.60 -24.11 9.28
N ARG A 692 16.19 -24.27 10.55
CA ARG A 692 14.95 -23.67 11.07
C ARG A 692 14.99 -22.15 11.07
N ILE A 693 16.13 -21.56 11.43
CA ILE A 693 16.31 -20.10 11.38
C ILE A 693 16.18 -19.62 9.93
N ILE A 694 16.79 -20.32 8.99
CA ILE A 694 16.71 -19.99 7.55
C ILE A 694 15.26 -20.09 7.06
N GLU A 695 14.54 -21.15 7.40
CA GLU A 695 13.12 -21.33 7.06
C GLU A 695 12.25 -20.18 7.57
N LEU A 696 12.47 -19.71 8.80
CA LEU A 696 11.75 -18.57 9.38
C LEU A 696 12.02 -17.23 8.66
N LEU A 697 13.11 -17.14 7.91
CA LEU A 697 13.58 -15.92 7.25
C LEU A 697 13.29 -15.86 5.76
N GLN A 698 13.07 -17.01 5.11
CA GLN A 698 12.90 -17.09 3.67
C GLN A 698 11.76 -16.20 3.17
N ASN A 699 12.04 -15.41 2.13
CA ASN A 699 11.10 -14.52 1.44
C ASN A 699 10.42 -13.45 2.33
N ARG A 700 10.96 -13.17 3.54
CA ARG A 700 10.34 -12.24 4.49
C ARG A 700 11.09 -10.92 4.65
N TYR A 701 12.42 -10.91 4.55
CA TYR A 701 13.24 -9.73 4.78
C TYR A 701 14.29 -9.56 3.68
N GLN A 702 14.79 -8.33 3.48
CA GLN A 702 16.07 -8.14 2.81
C GLN A 702 17.20 -8.50 3.78
N ILE A 703 18.04 -9.47 3.41
CA ILE A 703 18.99 -10.10 4.32
C ILE A 703 20.41 -9.98 3.78
N PHE A 704 21.31 -9.42 4.59
CA PHE A 704 22.73 -9.37 4.29
C PHE A 704 23.50 -10.28 5.23
N ILE A 705 24.29 -11.19 4.67
CA ILE A 705 25.04 -12.18 5.44
C ILE A 705 26.52 -11.99 5.14
N ALA A 706 27.37 -11.90 6.16
CA ALA A 706 28.81 -12.03 6.00
C ALA A 706 29.24 -13.39 6.57
N THR A 707 29.90 -14.21 5.76
CA THR A 707 30.45 -15.48 6.24
C THR A 707 31.64 -15.94 5.40
N PRO A 708 32.69 -16.52 6.00
CA PRO A 708 33.72 -17.22 5.26
C PRO A 708 33.27 -18.63 4.81
N ASN A 709 32.16 -19.17 5.34
CA ASN A 709 31.71 -20.53 5.06
C ASN A 709 30.25 -20.56 4.57
N ILE A 710 30.10 -20.70 3.26
CA ILE A 710 28.80 -20.70 2.56
C ILE A 710 27.98 -21.97 2.86
N GLU A 711 28.60 -23.06 3.31
CA GLU A 711 27.92 -24.36 3.50
C GLU A 711 26.72 -24.28 4.46
N HIS A 712 26.80 -23.43 5.48
CA HIS A 712 25.72 -23.23 6.46
C HIS A 712 24.50 -22.50 5.88
N TYR A 713 24.65 -21.89 4.70
CA TYR A 713 23.65 -21.05 4.04
C TYR A 713 23.25 -21.59 2.66
N GLN A 714 23.62 -22.82 2.29
CA GLN A 714 23.32 -23.41 0.96
C GLN A 714 21.82 -23.47 0.63
N ASN A 715 20.96 -23.57 1.64
CA ASN A 715 19.50 -23.57 1.48
C ASN A 715 18.91 -22.15 1.40
N PHE A 716 19.76 -21.12 1.45
CA PHE A 716 19.35 -19.72 1.37
C PHE A 716 19.43 -19.26 -0.09
N SER A 717 18.31 -18.87 -0.68
CA SER A 717 18.26 -18.39 -2.07
C SER A 717 18.69 -16.92 -2.18
N LEU A 718 19.92 -16.61 -1.77
CA LEU A 718 20.52 -15.28 -1.92
C LEU A 718 21.68 -15.31 -2.90
N GLU A 719 21.86 -14.20 -3.61
CA GLU A 719 23.05 -14.00 -4.46
C GLU A 719 24.31 -14.02 -3.59
N ILE A 720 25.34 -14.70 -4.08
CA ILE A 720 26.65 -14.76 -3.43
C ILE A 720 27.53 -13.71 -4.09
N ILE A 721 28.09 -12.83 -3.28
CA ILE A 721 29.05 -11.80 -3.67
C ILE A 721 30.40 -12.17 -3.06
N ASP A 722 31.35 -12.60 -3.89
CA ASP A 722 32.69 -12.99 -3.47
C ASP A 722 33.65 -11.80 -3.57
N LEU A 723 34.10 -11.29 -2.43
CA LEU A 723 35.00 -10.15 -2.37
C LEU A 723 36.42 -10.46 -2.90
N GLU A 724 36.77 -11.73 -3.11
CA GLU A 724 38.02 -12.11 -3.77
C GLU A 724 37.93 -11.98 -5.30
N ASN A 725 36.72 -11.98 -5.86
CA ASN A 725 36.46 -11.88 -7.28
C ASN A 725 36.21 -10.42 -7.71
N LYS A 726 37.26 -9.74 -8.19
CA LYS A 726 37.21 -8.32 -8.55
C LYS A 726 36.19 -7.95 -9.65
N ASN A 727 35.63 -8.92 -10.38
CA ASN A 727 34.62 -8.64 -11.41
C ASN A 727 33.25 -8.22 -10.82
N GLU A 728 32.99 -8.51 -9.55
CA GLU A 728 31.72 -8.20 -8.85
C GLU A 728 31.74 -6.84 -8.15
N ILE A 729 32.88 -6.13 -8.15
CA ILE A 729 33.11 -4.89 -7.41
C ILE A 729 33.66 -3.83 -8.36
N ASN A 730 32.92 -2.73 -8.59
CA ASN A 730 33.33 -1.61 -9.44
C ASN A 730 33.22 -0.26 -8.73
#